data_AF-A0A423WPB0-F1
#
_entry.id   AF-A0A423WPB0-F1
#
_cell.length_a   1.000
_cell.length_b   1.000
_cell.length_c   1.000
_cell.angle_alpha   90.00
_cell.angle_beta   90.00
_cell.angle_gamma   90.00
#
_symmetry.space_group_name_H-M   'P 1'
#
loop_
_entity.id
_entity.type
_entity.pdbx_description
1 polymer ?
#
loop_
_entity_poly.entity_id
_entity_poly.type
_entity_poly.pdbx_seq_one_letter_code
_entity_poly.pdbx_strand_id
1 'polypeptide(L)'
;MQSLVDTDAASEPGNPLSLAMRAFVPHVAIYASSDTDGLVREKGFERGLWELLRPFGERVPGKVTIRDSNGSSRSWDDFSVRFTRLGDNVESPDGLMRAPNGQAAVQATKKIADVETVVNRHLTYAEQSFSNLIQPSTPTTHGLDKEATSPYYALYLRRLLSGIPMSAHESWAHPVACVIAASSREPAPIETFRRLYHESTNGDRRLPPWVDGDYLRYYVLVHDEENSDITKSMALFDQMKRHLGLHCHLLRIRSSQGAETDDDSIPLPRSEWMSAQEELVDIERSENQEDFEDPTKYIFESDATAIRTFIREMVTQSIIPTMERNVSVWNDQVASKRKGLSGRFMSLSKRWTGFGGGSRNSTGSSSSSNYEAAGYYRPDAPEAIMRKLADYAFMLRDWKLSMSTYELLRSDFSNDKAWKYHAAANEMAAITLLIMPQNMSSKTRMDNITSMIDQAAYSYNTRCSSSYGTLRSMALCLELLRMRGGSAVDEAVKWGMRIMEGRIVGQIGDALLKERMAVCCAARQGVGSMAWGSWRRKSAFWSVLGAEAWINQAKYIQAQRCLNEAKDMYSKLESDDGIGGWALASEHMAQLHMTLKQGLSLDGLEDGVPPEHEEEEVELMEEEEPERLNKTKNKNKRMSRRMSLGTAGGAGGNLETAPLKSAEGSEEQIKAEADDGFSYHSQANLDVRLSGLLVGYKCDQAVQVVGHGHAIPLAHGLHVAPLPVAPLTPHHGLPGAGTQAQLEQADGRPAALVEEEGDDGGPVLPLQLPLDLGPEAPVAEVLPPVTGPVGLEGVVDGGAGVRRGICLAGEVEALEDGEEGPAPGGELGGSGQEDGGGGIPRGLVLVVGGDGLD
;
A
#
# COMPACT_ATOMS: atom_id res chain seq x y z
N MET A 1 23.30 5.98 11.38
CA MET A 1 22.62 5.58 10.12
C MET A 1 21.31 6.36 10.04
N GLN A 2 21.00 6.88 8.85
CA GLN A 2 19.94 7.86 8.58
C GLN A 2 18.52 7.25 8.65
N SER A 3 17.46 8.07 8.63
CA SER A 3 16.11 7.58 8.36
C SER A 3 16.04 7.04 6.92
N LEU A 4 15.13 6.12 6.62
CA LEU A 4 14.86 5.80 5.21
C LEU A 4 14.22 6.99 4.47
N VAL A 5 13.39 7.76 5.18
CA VAL A 5 12.66 8.94 4.65
C VAL A 5 13.59 10.08 4.24
N ASP A 6 14.81 10.15 4.79
CA ASP A 6 15.79 11.18 4.40
C ASP A 6 16.68 10.69 3.22
N THR A 7 16.21 9.76 2.38
CA THR A 7 16.92 9.22 1.21
C THR A 7 16.07 9.33 -0.07
N ASP A 8 16.71 9.33 -1.23
CA ASP A 8 16.04 9.54 -2.54
C ASP A 8 14.98 8.46 -2.85
N ALA A 9 15.06 7.29 -2.22
CA ALA A 9 14.04 6.24 -2.27
C ALA A 9 12.64 6.69 -1.77
N ALA A 10 12.55 7.81 -1.04
CA ALA A 10 11.27 8.38 -0.61
C ALA A 10 10.58 9.17 -1.75
N SER A 11 11.34 9.77 -2.67
CA SER A 11 10.82 10.61 -3.76
C SER A 11 10.61 9.85 -5.08
N GLU A 12 11.25 8.70 -5.28
CA GLU A 12 11.05 7.82 -6.44
C GLU A 12 9.65 7.15 -6.43
N PRO A 13 8.71 7.45 -7.36
CA PRO A 13 7.31 7.01 -7.27
C PRO A 13 7.06 5.50 -7.47
N GLY A 14 8.05 4.77 -8.00
CA GLY A 14 8.05 3.31 -8.12
C GLY A 14 8.64 2.59 -6.90
N ASN A 15 9.27 3.31 -5.98
CA ASN A 15 10.02 2.73 -4.87
C ASN A 15 9.08 2.19 -3.78
N PRO A 16 9.32 0.99 -3.24
CA PRO A 16 8.55 0.45 -2.12
C PRO A 16 8.46 1.36 -0.88
N LEU A 17 9.45 2.22 -0.61
CA LEU A 17 9.36 3.21 0.46
C LEU A 17 8.32 4.31 0.15
N SER A 18 8.41 4.92 -1.04
CA SER A 18 7.47 5.93 -1.50
C SER A 18 6.04 5.37 -1.60
N LEU A 19 5.89 4.14 -2.12
CA LEU A 19 4.63 3.42 -2.15
C LEU A 19 4.08 3.16 -0.74
N ALA A 20 4.91 2.75 0.23
CA ALA A 20 4.45 2.59 1.62
C ALA A 20 4.03 3.92 2.26
N MET A 21 4.76 5.01 2.00
CA MET A 21 4.42 6.34 2.52
C MET A 21 3.12 6.91 1.91
N ARG A 22 2.87 6.66 0.62
CA ARG A 22 1.65 7.09 -0.10
C ARG A 22 0.46 6.13 0.11
N ALA A 23 0.72 4.91 0.61
CA ALA A 23 -0.31 3.97 1.05
C ALA A 23 -1.03 4.42 2.33
N PHE A 24 -0.28 4.88 3.33
CA PHE A 24 -0.77 5.19 4.68
C PHE A 24 -0.95 6.71 4.92
N VAL A 25 -1.79 7.32 4.09
CA VAL A 25 -2.07 8.77 4.06
C VAL A 25 -3.44 9.08 4.71
N PRO A 26 -3.74 10.35 5.10
CA PRO A 26 -5.06 10.69 5.61
C PRO A 26 -6.14 10.51 4.54
N HIS A 27 -7.21 9.78 4.89
CA HIS A 27 -8.40 9.65 4.05
C HIS A 27 -9.36 10.82 4.29
N VAL A 28 -9.91 11.37 3.21
CA VAL A 28 -10.91 12.44 3.21
C VAL A 28 -12.16 11.91 2.49
N ALA A 29 -13.26 11.76 3.23
CA ALA A 29 -14.53 11.35 2.63
C ALA A 29 -15.14 12.52 1.83
N ILE A 30 -15.81 12.19 0.72
CA ILE A 30 -16.63 13.10 -0.07
C ILE A 30 -18.09 12.70 0.12
N TYR A 31 -18.92 13.69 0.47
CA TYR A 31 -20.38 13.57 0.46
C TYR A 31 -21.00 14.82 -0.19
N ALA A 32 -21.34 14.69 -1.47
CA ALA A 32 -21.90 15.76 -2.28
C ALA A 32 -23.43 15.65 -2.37
N SER A 33 -24.10 16.76 -2.67
CA SER A 33 -25.51 16.75 -3.05
C SER A 33 -25.70 16.18 -4.46
N SER A 34 -26.93 15.75 -4.76
CA SER A 34 -27.30 15.22 -6.07
C SER A 34 -27.13 16.25 -7.21
N ASP A 35 -27.29 17.54 -6.91
CA ASP A 35 -27.06 18.63 -7.86
C ASP A 35 -25.57 18.94 -8.04
N THR A 36 -24.76 18.88 -6.98
CA THR A 36 -23.29 18.99 -7.10
C THR A 36 -22.71 17.87 -7.96
N ASP A 37 -23.10 16.62 -7.73
CA ASP A 37 -22.71 15.54 -8.64
C ASP A 37 -23.40 15.65 -10.02
N GLY A 38 -24.51 16.39 -10.14
CA GLY A 38 -25.15 16.74 -11.41
C GLY A 38 -24.25 17.61 -12.26
N LEU A 39 -23.88 18.79 -11.75
CA LEU A 39 -22.91 19.73 -12.33
C LEU A 39 -21.59 19.02 -12.69
N VAL A 40 -21.06 18.17 -11.81
CA VAL A 40 -19.81 17.45 -12.10
C VAL A 40 -19.99 16.34 -13.16
N ARG A 41 -21.17 15.76 -13.32
CA ARG A 41 -21.49 14.86 -14.45
C ARG A 41 -21.66 15.61 -15.77
N GLU A 42 -22.24 16.81 -15.76
CA GLU A 42 -22.31 17.71 -16.94
C GLU A 42 -20.88 18.03 -17.46
N LYS A 43 -19.88 18.02 -16.58
CA LYS A 43 -18.45 18.18 -16.89
C LYS A 43 -17.74 16.91 -17.40
N GLY A 44 -18.43 15.77 -17.54
CA GLY A 44 -17.83 14.49 -18.00
C GLY A 44 -17.31 13.56 -16.90
N PHE A 45 -17.65 13.82 -15.63
CA PHE A 45 -17.24 12.98 -14.48
C PHE A 45 -18.42 12.17 -13.92
N GLU A 46 -18.73 11.04 -14.59
CA GLU A 46 -19.75 10.05 -14.22
C GLU A 46 -19.86 9.79 -12.71
N ARG A 47 -18.70 9.64 -12.05
CA ARG A 47 -18.56 9.20 -10.66
C ARG A 47 -18.59 10.37 -9.66
N GLY A 48 -18.96 11.58 -10.11
CA GLY A 48 -19.29 12.76 -9.29
C GLY A 48 -18.09 13.55 -8.79
N LEU A 49 -18.30 14.46 -7.84
CA LEU A 49 -17.26 15.34 -7.26
C LEU A 49 -16.05 14.55 -6.73
N TRP A 50 -16.29 13.33 -6.23
CA TRP A 50 -15.22 12.44 -5.80
C TRP A 50 -14.26 12.05 -6.95
N GLU A 51 -14.75 11.82 -8.17
CA GLU A 51 -13.90 11.49 -9.33
C GLU A 51 -13.01 12.66 -9.71
N LEU A 52 -13.62 13.85 -9.81
CA LEU A 52 -12.97 15.11 -10.15
C LEU A 52 -11.85 15.48 -9.16
N LEU A 53 -12.08 15.31 -7.85
CA LEU A 53 -11.09 15.65 -6.82
C LEU A 53 -9.98 14.61 -6.67
N ARG A 54 -10.20 13.34 -7.06
CA ARG A 54 -9.31 12.22 -6.74
C ARG A 54 -7.83 12.43 -7.09
N PRO A 55 -7.45 12.83 -8.33
CA PRO A 55 -6.03 12.93 -8.69
C PRO A 55 -5.29 14.04 -7.93
N PHE A 56 -6.00 15.12 -7.58
CA PHE A 56 -5.44 16.27 -6.88
C PHE A 56 -5.09 16.00 -5.40
N GLY A 57 -5.52 14.86 -4.84
CA GLY A 57 -5.10 14.41 -3.51
C GLY A 57 -3.71 13.74 -3.50
N GLU A 58 -3.27 13.18 -4.63
CA GLU A 58 -2.07 12.32 -4.72
C GLU A 58 -0.73 13.08 -4.61
N ARG A 59 -0.79 14.41 -4.64
CA ARG A 59 0.26 15.33 -4.19
C ARG A 59 -0.36 16.70 -3.85
N VAL A 60 -0.35 17.07 -2.57
CA VAL A 60 -0.88 18.37 -2.13
C VAL A 60 0.03 19.51 -2.66
N PRO A 61 -0.52 20.60 -3.23
CA PRO A 61 0.30 21.64 -3.85
C PRO A 61 1.24 22.40 -2.91
N GLY A 62 2.54 22.39 -3.23
CA GLY A 62 3.58 23.09 -2.47
C GLY A 62 3.97 22.37 -1.18
N LYS A 63 4.76 23.05 -0.33
CA LYS A 63 5.23 22.46 0.93
C LYS A 63 4.15 22.51 2.02
N VAL A 64 3.87 21.35 2.62
CA VAL A 64 3.01 21.18 3.81
C VAL A 64 3.92 21.11 5.04
N THR A 65 3.73 21.99 6.01
CA THR A 65 4.46 21.95 7.29
C THR A 65 3.64 21.20 8.33
N ILE A 66 4.29 20.29 9.05
CA ILE A 66 3.70 19.44 10.09
C ILE A 66 4.56 19.53 11.34
N ARG A 67 3.93 19.60 12.51
CA ARG A 67 4.56 19.63 13.83
C ARG A 67 4.50 18.25 14.49
N ASP A 68 5.64 17.77 14.99
CA ASP A 68 5.71 16.54 15.78
C ASP A 68 5.21 16.73 17.23
N SER A 69 5.04 15.64 17.97
CA SER A 69 4.58 15.68 19.37
C SER A 69 5.57 16.32 20.36
N ASN A 70 6.79 16.65 19.93
CA ASN A 70 7.79 17.39 20.69
C ASN A 70 7.78 18.90 20.35
N GLY A 71 6.90 19.34 19.44
CA GLY A 71 6.80 20.72 18.97
C GLY A 71 7.71 21.07 17.78
N SER A 72 8.40 20.09 17.19
CA SER A 72 9.33 20.30 16.07
C SER A 72 8.59 20.32 14.73
N SER A 73 8.65 21.45 14.03
CA SER A 73 8.06 21.60 12.69
C SER A 73 9.00 21.09 11.59
N ARG A 74 8.47 20.31 10.64
CA ARG A 74 9.14 19.92 9.38
C ARG A 74 8.23 20.18 8.18
N SER A 75 8.81 20.52 7.04
CA SER A 75 8.06 20.79 5.80
C SER A 75 8.34 19.72 4.75
N TRP A 76 7.28 19.21 4.13
CA TRP A 76 7.27 18.11 3.18
C TRP A 76 6.63 18.54 1.85
N ASP A 77 7.17 18.13 0.71
CA ASP A 77 6.69 18.45 -0.65
C ASP A 77 6.08 17.25 -1.39
N ASP A 78 5.97 16.11 -0.69
CA ASP A 78 5.39 14.83 -1.11
C ASP A 78 4.14 14.46 -0.30
N PHE A 79 3.61 15.39 0.51
CA PHE A 79 2.43 15.15 1.32
C PHE A 79 1.19 14.91 0.44
N SER A 80 0.36 13.95 0.82
CA SER A 80 -0.75 13.41 0.01
C SER A 80 -1.96 13.14 0.90
N VAL A 81 -3.17 13.16 0.33
CA VAL A 81 -4.42 12.73 0.98
C VAL A 81 -5.23 11.86 0.00
N ARG A 82 -6.00 10.89 0.50
CA ARG A 82 -6.82 10.01 -0.37
C ARG A 82 -8.28 10.38 -0.29
N PHE A 83 -8.87 10.80 -1.41
CA PHE A 83 -10.30 11.04 -1.49
C PHE A 83 -11.08 9.72 -1.62
N THR A 84 -12.04 9.50 -0.72
CA THR A 84 -12.95 8.35 -0.72
C THR A 84 -14.40 8.82 -0.73
N ARG A 85 -15.33 7.93 -1.05
CA ARG A 85 -16.77 8.19 -0.88
C ARG A 85 -17.20 7.87 0.55
N LEU A 86 -18.14 8.64 1.10
CA LEU A 86 -18.65 8.42 2.45
C LEU A 86 -19.41 7.08 2.56
N GLY A 87 -18.83 6.13 3.28
CA GLY A 87 -19.43 4.82 3.57
C GLY A 87 -18.98 3.66 2.64
N ASP A 88 -18.14 3.92 1.64
CA ASP A 88 -17.67 2.88 0.70
C ASP A 88 -16.52 2.02 1.27
N ASN A 89 -16.34 0.81 0.72
CA ASN A 89 -15.25 -0.14 1.04
C ASN A 89 -15.13 -0.51 2.53
N VAL A 90 -16.27 -0.67 3.22
CA VAL A 90 -16.35 -1.11 4.62
C VAL A 90 -16.19 -2.63 4.74
N GLU A 91 -15.33 -3.07 5.67
CA GLU A 91 -15.13 -4.47 6.07
C GLU A 91 -15.82 -4.76 7.41
N SER A 92 -16.58 -5.85 7.49
CA SER A 92 -17.24 -6.30 8.72
C SER A 92 -16.23 -6.79 9.78
N PRO A 93 -16.41 -6.47 11.08
CA PRO A 93 -15.58 -7.02 12.16
C PRO A 93 -15.73 -8.53 12.35
N ASP A 94 -14.65 -9.18 12.79
CA ASP A 94 -14.58 -10.63 13.05
C ASP A 94 -15.19 -11.02 14.42
N GLY A 95 -16.46 -10.70 14.62
CA GLY A 95 -17.20 -10.98 15.86
C GLY A 95 -17.56 -12.46 16.06
N LEU A 96 -18.13 -12.78 17.23
CA LEU A 96 -18.54 -14.15 17.59
C LEU A 96 -19.59 -14.76 16.62
N MET A 97 -20.36 -13.91 15.93
CA MET A 97 -21.09 -14.31 14.71
C MET A 97 -20.12 -14.36 13.53
N ARG A 98 -19.27 -15.39 13.49
CA ARG A 98 -18.44 -15.69 12.31
C ARG A 98 -19.35 -15.80 11.08
N ALA A 99 -19.16 -14.93 10.10
CA ALA A 99 -19.98 -14.89 8.89
C ALA A 99 -20.14 -16.31 8.30
N PRO A 100 -21.37 -16.85 8.15
CA PRO A 100 -21.59 -18.31 8.15
C PRO A 100 -20.79 -19.13 7.13
N ASN A 101 -20.43 -18.51 6.00
CA ASN A 101 -19.72 -19.16 4.89
C ASN A 101 -18.32 -18.56 4.60
N GLY A 102 -17.61 -18.08 5.61
CA GLY A 102 -16.17 -17.74 5.48
C GLY A 102 -15.85 -16.54 4.56
N GLN A 103 -16.82 -15.67 4.31
CA GLN A 103 -16.79 -14.63 3.28
C GLN A 103 -15.59 -13.68 3.37
N ALA A 104 -15.11 -13.34 4.57
CA ALA A 104 -13.93 -12.48 4.75
C ALA A 104 -12.65 -13.08 4.14
N ALA A 105 -12.45 -14.40 4.26
CA ALA A 105 -11.31 -15.08 3.64
C ALA A 105 -11.45 -15.16 2.11
N VAL A 106 -12.68 -15.35 1.61
CA VAL A 106 -12.97 -15.29 0.16
C VAL A 106 -12.67 -13.89 -0.39
N GLN A 107 -13.08 -12.84 0.31
CA GLN A 107 -12.83 -11.45 -0.09
C GLN A 107 -11.34 -11.07 -0.01
N ALA A 108 -10.61 -11.53 1.02
CA ALA A 108 -9.17 -11.32 1.14
C ALA A 108 -8.39 -12.00 0.01
N THR A 109 -8.74 -13.24 -0.33
CA THR A 109 -8.14 -13.97 -1.46
C THR A 109 -8.54 -13.37 -2.81
N LYS A 110 -9.79 -12.91 -2.97
CA LYS A 110 -10.20 -12.17 -4.18
C LYS A 110 -9.33 -10.91 -4.37
N LYS A 111 -9.12 -10.10 -3.34
CA LYS A 111 -8.26 -8.90 -3.44
C LYS A 111 -6.85 -9.20 -3.95
N ILE A 112 -6.28 -10.36 -3.65
CA ILE A 112 -4.98 -10.78 -4.21
C ILE A 112 -5.14 -11.22 -5.67
N ALA A 113 -6.15 -12.03 -5.98
CA ALA A 113 -6.44 -12.45 -7.35
C ALA A 113 -6.67 -11.25 -8.29
N ASP A 114 -7.43 -10.23 -7.86
CA ASP A 114 -7.66 -8.99 -8.61
C ASP A 114 -6.32 -8.29 -8.94
N VAL A 115 -5.37 -8.24 -7.99
CA VAL A 115 -4.02 -7.68 -8.19
C VAL A 115 -3.20 -8.51 -9.19
N GLU A 116 -3.23 -9.84 -9.08
CA GLU A 116 -2.57 -10.75 -10.04
C GLU A 116 -3.13 -10.54 -11.46
N THR A 117 -4.46 -10.45 -11.61
CA THR A 117 -5.13 -10.25 -12.90
C THR A 117 -4.78 -8.90 -13.52
N VAL A 118 -4.78 -7.81 -12.74
CA VAL A 118 -4.32 -6.49 -13.22
C VAL A 118 -2.91 -6.57 -13.78
N VAL A 119 -1.96 -7.11 -13.01
CA VAL A 119 -0.55 -7.12 -13.44
C VAL A 119 -0.36 -8.07 -14.63
N ASN A 120 -1.13 -9.16 -14.73
CA ASN A 120 -1.15 -10.01 -15.92
C ASN A 120 -1.72 -9.32 -17.17
N ARG A 121 -2.76 -8.48 -17.06
CA ARG A 121 -3.28 -7.68 -18.19
C ARG A 121 -2.21 -6.74 -18.71
N HIS A 122 -1.60 -5.94 -17.82
CA HIS A 122 -0.51 -5.02 -18.17
C HIS A 122 0.72 -5.74 -18.74
N LEU A 123 1.10 -6.91 -18.19
CA LEU A 123 2.17 -7.75 -18.76
C LEU A 123 1.80 -8.26 -20.15
N THR A 124 0.60 -8.79 -20.36
CA THR A 124 0.16 -9.36 -21.64
C THR A 124 0.12 -8.31 -22.75
N TYR A 125 -0.46 -7.14 -22.46
CA TYR A 125 -0.45 -5.99 -23.37
C TYR A 125 0.98 -5.57 -23.74
N ALA A 126 1.92 -5.63 -22.78
CA ALA A 126 3.32 -5.28 -23.05
C ALA A 126 4.03 -6.31 -23.93
N GLU A 127 3.90 -7.62 -23.68
CA GLU A 127 4.50 -8.65 -24.56
C GLU A 127 3.98 -8.49 -26.01
N GLN A 128 2.65 -8.35 -26.18
CA GLN A 128 1.99 -8.09 -27.47
C GLN A 128 2.41 -6.76 -28.14
N SER A 129 2.64 -5.70 -27.35
CA SER A 129 3.14 -4.42 -27.88
C SER A 129 4.58 -4.54 -28.38
N PHE A 130 5.38 -5.44 -27.80
CA PHE A 130 6.79 -5.62 -28.15
C PHE A 130 7.00 -6.59 -29.31
N SER A 131 6.19 -7.65 -29.46
CA SER A 131 6.24 -8.53 -30.64
C SER A 131 5.95 -7.75 -31.93
N ASN A 132 4.95 -6.86 -31.89
CA ASN A 132 4.61 -5.93 -32.98
C ASN A 132 5.68 -4.88 -33.33
N LEU A 133 6.73 -4.71 -32.52
CA LEU A 133 7.77 -3.67 -32.69
C LEU A 133 9.16 -4.22 -33.07
N ILE A 134 9.37 -5.54 -33.04
CA ILE A 134 10.71 -6.14 -33.04
C ILE A 134 10.82 -7.24 -34.10
N GLN A 135 11.76 -7.07 -35.05
CA GLN A 135 12.27 -8.19 -35.84
C GLN A 135 12.88 -9.23 -34.87
N PRO A 136 12.62 -10.55 -35.02
CA PRO A 136 12.82 -11.58 -33.97
C PRO A 136 14.29 -11.93 -33.63
N SER A 137 15.21 -10.96 -33.72
CA SER A 137 16.65 -11.08 -33.54
C SER A 137 17.26 -10.06 -32.55
N THR A 138 16.52 -9.05 -32.07
CA THR A 138 17.01 -8.03 -31.12
C THR A 138 16.42 -8.17 -29.71
N PRO A 139 16.89 -9.12 -28.88
CA PRO A 139 16.44 -9.26 -27.50
C PRO A 139 16.80 -8.03 -26.66
N THR A 140 15.98 -7.71 -25.65
CA THR A 140 16.29 -6.63 -24.71
C THR A 140 17.63 -6.90 -24.03
N THR A 141 18.59 -5.99 -24.15
CA THR A 141 19.95 -6.14 -23.58
C THR A 141 20.03 -5.84 -22.08
N HIS A 142 18.96 -5.31 -21.50
CA HIS A 142 18.86 -4.96 -20.09
C HIS A 142 18.61 -6.22 -19.21
N GLY A 143 19.27 -6.29 -18.06
CA GLY A 143 19.00 -7.26 -17.00
C GLY A 143 17.91 -6.78 -16.03
N LEU A 144 17.92 -7.32 -14.81
CA LEU A 144 17.11 -6.77 -13.71
C LEU A 144 17.82 -5.56 -13.11
N ASP A 145 17.08 -4.45 -12.95
CA ASP A 145 17.59 -3.29 -12.23
C ASP A 145 17.73 -3.60 -10.73
N LYS A 146 18.81 -3.12 -10.14
CA LYS A 146 19.20 -3.31 -8.73
C LYS A 146 18.94 -2.05 -7.90
N GLU A 147 18.82 -0.91 -8.58
CA GLU A 147 18.67 0.42 -8.03
C GLU A 147 17.21 0.86 -8.19
N ALA A 148 16.68 0.83 -9.42
CA ALA A 148 15.26 1.06 -9.68
C ALA A 148 14.38 -0.18 -9.38
N THR A 149 13.08 0.04 -9.18
CA THR A 149 12.11 -1.05 -8.98
C THR A 149 11.36 -1.40 -10.27
N SER A 150 11.29 -2.70 -10.60
CA SER A 150 10.54 -3.22 -11.76
C SER A 150 9.11 -2.64 -11.82
N PRO A 151 8.66 -2.08 -12.95
CA PRO A 151 7.38 -1.37 -13.03
C PRO A 151 6.19 -2.28 -12.71
N TYR A 152 6.28 -3.57 -13.06
CA TYR A 152 5.24 -4.56 -12.75
C TYR A 152 5.19 -4.91 -11.26
N TYR A 153 6.34 -4.95 -10.57
CA TYR A 153 6.37 -5.12 -9.11
C TYR A 153 5.90 -3.85 -8.39
N ALA A 154 6.28 -2.67 -8.88
CA ALA A 154 5.78 -1.39 -8.36
C ALA A 154 4.24 -1.30 -8.53
N LEU A 155 3.70 -1.74 -9.68
CA LEU A 155 2.25 -1.84 -9.90
C LEU A 155 1.60 -2.85 -8.95
N TYR A 156 2.15 -4.07 -8.83
CA TYR A 156 1.67 -5.12 -7.90
C TYR A 156 1.56 -4.60 -6.47
N LEU A 157 2.64 -3.99 -5.96
CA LEU A 157 2.69 -3.42 -4.61
C LEU A 157 1.75 -2.21 -4.47
N ARG A 158 1.66 -1.32 -5.47
CA ARG A 158 0.72 -0.18 -5.47
C ARG A 158 -0.73 -0.65 -5.41
N ARG A 159 -1.11 -1.68 -6.16
CA ARG A 159 -2.49 -2.21 -6.20
C ARG A 159 -2.86 -2.97 -4.93
N LEU A 160 -1.92 -3.72 -4.33
CA LEU A 160 -2.06 -4.31 -3.00
C LEU A 160 -2.33 -3.23 -1.91
N LEU A 161 -1.83 -2.00 -2.08
CA LEU A 161 -1.91 -0.91 -1.11
C LEU A 161 -2.99 0.16 -1.41
N SER A 162 -3.53 0.20 -2.63
CA SER A 162 -4.55 1.19 -3.01
C SER A 162 -5.94 0.84 -2.45
N GLY A 163 -6.26 -0.46 -2.33
CA GLY A 163 -7.57 -0.99 -1.93
C GLY A 163 -7.78 -1.28 -0.43
N ILE A 164 -7.06 -0.60 0.47
CA ILE A 164 -7.19 -0.77 1.94
C ILE A 164 -8.65 -0.50 2.36
N PRO A 165 -9.34 -1.45 3.02
CA PRO A 165 -10.72 -1.28 3.44
C PRO A 165 -10.85 -0.43 4.71
N MET A 166 -11.97 0.25 4.85
CA MET A 166 -12.37 0.81 6.15
C MET A 166 -12.74 -0.38 7.06
N SER A 167 -11.93 -0.63 8.09
CA SER A 167 -12.10 -1.79 8.97
C SER A 167 -11.88 -1.41 10.44
N ALA A 168 -12.41 -2.19 11.37
CA ALA A 168 -12.36 -1.83 12.79
C ALA A 168 -10.96 -1.85 13.42
N HIS A 169 -10.00 -2.56 12.80
CA HIS A 169 -8.73 -2.93 13.43
C HIS A 169 -7.54 -1.99 13.16
N GLU A 170 -7.71 -1.06 12.22
CA GLU A 170 -6.73 -0.03 11.85
C GLU A 170 -7.45 1.19 11.26
N SER A 171 -6.96 2.40 11.56
CA SER A 171 -7.64 3.66 11.22
C SER A 171 -7.23 4.26 9.88
N TRP A 172 -6.42 3.57 9.05
CA TRP A 172 -5.90 4.11 7.78
C TRP A 172 -6.98 4.64 6.84
N ALA A 173 -8.04 3.86 6.66
CA ALA A 173 -9.16 4.19 5.79
C ALA A 173 -10.35 4.82 6.54
N HIS A 174 -10.18 5.19 7.83
CA HIS A 174 -11.17 6.00 8.55
C HIS A 174 -11.00 7.47 8.09
N PRO A 175 -12.08 8.22 7.83
CA PRO A 175 -11.94 9.61 7.41
C PRO A 175 -11.38 10.47 8.54
N VAL A 176 -10.28 11.19 8.27
CA VAL A 176 -9.82 12.27 9.16
C VAL A 176 -10.68 13.52 8.99
N ALA A 177 -11.26 13.67 7.80
CA ALA A 177 -12.20 14.72 7.43
C ALA A 177 -13.25 14.21 6.44
N CYS A 178 -14.37 14.93 6.34
CA CYS A 178 -15.37 14.77 5.30
C CYS A 178 -15.63 16.13 4.64
N VAL A 179 -15.45 16.20 3.33
CA VAL A 179 -15.99 17.26 2.48
C VAL A 179 -17.48 17.03 2.36
N ILE A 180 -18.28 17.98 2.84
CA ILE A 180 -19.72 18.04 2.59
C ILE A 180 -19.92 19.11 1.52
N ALA A 181 -20.45 18.75 0.36
CA ALA A 181 -20.55 19.66 -0.78
C ALA A 181 -22.00 19.89 -1.24
N ALA A 182 -22.33 21.14 -1.57
CA ALA A 182 -23.58 21.53 -2.21
C ALA A 182 -23.32 22.61 -3.27
N SER A 183 -24.23 22.71 -4.25
CA SER A 183 -24.09 23.56 -5.44
C SER A 183 -24.72 24.94 -5.25
N SER A 184 -24.23 25.97 -5.96
CA SER A 184 -24.87 27.29 -6.03
C SER A 184 -26.19 27.29 -6.82
N ARG A 185 -26.50 26.22 -7.56
CA ARG A 185 -27.79 26.00 -8.26
C ARG A 185 -28.89 25.47 -7.34
N GLU A 186 -28.53 24.93 -6.16
CA GLU A 186 -29.52 24.47 -5.19
C GLU A 186 -30.34 25.64 -4.62
N PRO A 187 -31.67 25.49 -4.44
CA PRO A 187 -32.54 26.59 -4.02
C PRO A 187 -32.35 27.01 -2.56
N ALA A 188 -31.83 26.11 -1.71
CA ALA A 188 -31.57 26.37 -0.29
C ALA A 188 -30.27 25.69 0.18
N PRO A 189 -29.07 26.13 -0.26
CA PRO A 189 -27.83 25.36 -0.05
C PRO A 189 -27.48 25.16 1.43
N ILE A 190 -27.76 26.14 2.30
CA ILE A 190 -27.57 26.03 3.76
C ILE A 190 -28.46 24.94 4.38
N GLU A 191 -29.66 24.71 3.84
CA GLU A 191 -30.52 23.60 4.26
C GLU A 191 -30.01 22.25 3.75
N THR A 192 -29.57 22.19 2.49
CA THR A 192 -28.89 21.00 1.95
C THR A 192 -27.63 20.63 2.77
N PHE A 193 -26.80 21.58 3.20
CA PHE A 193 -25.67 21.30 4.11
C PHE A 193 -26.11 20.75 5.47
N ARG A 194 -27.22 21.26 6.06
CA ARG A 194 -27.78 20.73 7.31
C ARG A 194 -28.35 19.32 7.15
N ARG A 195 -29.00 19.04 6.01
CA ARG A 195 -29.51 17.72 5.64
C ARG A 195 -28.36 16.71 5.53
N LEU A 196 -27.35 17.01 4.72
CA LEU A 196 -26.15 16.16 4.54
C LEU A 196 -25.40 15.94 5.87
N TYR A 197 -25.31 16.95 6.74
CA TYR A 197 -24.76 16.80 8.09
C TYR A 197 -25.56 15.78 8.93
N HIS A 198 -26.89 15.89 8.92
CA HIS A 198 -27.76 14.99 9.68
C HIS A 198 -27.72 13.56 9.13
N GLU A 199 -27.78 13.39 7.81
CA GLU A 199 -27.70 12.09 7.12
C GLU A 199 -26.38 11.36 7.42
N SER A 200 -25.25 12.08 7.44
CA SER A 200 -23.91 11.52 7.72
C SER A 200 -23.60 11.31 9.20
N THR A 201 -24.36 11.90 10.13
CA THR A 201 -24.11 11.82 11.58
C THR A 201 -25.12 10.94 12.31
N ASN A 202 -26.41 11.08 11.99
CA ASN A 202 -27.54 10.44 12.67
C ASN A 202 -28.40 9.55 11.76
N GLY A 203 -28.33 9.73 10.44
CA GLY A 203 -29.15 9.01 9.45
C GLY A 203 -28.43 7.86 8.74
N ASP A 204 -28.98 7.46 7.59
CA ASP A 204 -28.59 6.24 6.85
C ASP A 204 -27.19 6.29 6.22
N ARG A 205 -26.51 7.45 6.25
CA ARG A 205 -25.12 7.63 5.80
C ARG A 205 -24.11 7.70 6.95
N ARG A 206 -24.54 7.43 8.18
CA ARG A 206 -23.66 7.30 9.35
C ARG A 206 -22.67 6.14 9.16
N LEU A 207 -21.40 6.40 9.51
CA LEU A 207 -20.34 5.41 9.49
C LEU A 207 -20.54 4.29 10.54
N PRO A 208 -19.92 3.10 10.37
CA PRO A 208 -20.04 1.98 11.31
C PRO A 208 -19.72 2.36 12.76
N PRO A 209 -20.30 1.68 13.76
CA PRO A 209 -20.21 2.08 15.18
C PRO A 209 -18.81 1.97 15.80
N TRP A 210 -17.86 1.33 15.12
CA TRP A 210 -16.43 1.27 15.46
C TRP A 210 -15.57 2.34 14.77
N VAL A 211 -16.16 3.17 13.90
CA VAL A 211 -15.55 4.40 13.39
C VAL A 211 -15.90 5.54 14.33
N ASP A 212 -14.93 6.37 14.65
CA ASP A 212 -15.14 7.62 15.37
C ASP A 212 -15.84 8.65 14.48
N GLY A 213 -17.03 9.12 14.91
CA GLY A 213 -17.84 10.11 14.21
C GLY A 213 -17.37 11.57 14.38
N ASP A 214 -16.39 11.82 15.25
CA ASP A 214 -15.76 13.14 15.44
C ASP A 214 -14.59 13.32 14.46
N TYR A 215 -14.93 13.33 13.16
CA TYR A 215 -14.05 13.76 12.08
C TYR A 215 -14.35 15.20 11.66
N LEU A 216 -13.33 15.89 11.15
CA LEU A 216 -13.44 17.26 10.66
C LEU A 216 -14.47 17.34 9.52
N ARG A 217 -15.46 18.22 9.63
CA ARG A 217 -16.44 18.47 8.56
C ARG A 217 -16.05 19.77 7.85
N TYR A 218 -15.91 19.72 6.53
CA TYR A 218 -15.44 20.83 5.72
C TYR A 218 -16.46 21.11 4.60
N TYR A 219 -17.07 22.29 4.61
CA TYR A 219 -18.22 22.60 3.75
C TYR A 219 -17.79 23.29 2.45
N VAL A 220 -18.07 22.67 1.30
CA VAL A 220 -17.71 23.23 -0.01
C VAL A 220 -18.97 23.69 -0.74
N LEU A 221 -19.08 25.00 -0.97
CA LEU A 221 -20.05 25.54 -1.93
C LEU A 221 -19.41 25.45 -3.31
N VAL A 222 -19.94 24.59 -4.17
CA VAL A 222 -19.50 24.44 -5.56
C VAL A 222 -20.27 25.45 -6.40
N HIS A 223 -19.55 26.35 -7.05
CA HIS A 223 -20.10 27.44 -7.84
C HIS A 223 -19.83 27.22 -9.33
N ASP A 224 -20.93 27.26 -10.10
CA ASP A 224 -20.98 27.17 -11.56
C ASP A 224 -20.70 28.55 -12.18
N GLU A 225 -19.49 28.76 -12.71
CA GLU A 225 -19.08 30.05 -13.30
C GLU A 225 -19.84 30.43 -14.59
N GLU A 226 -20.54 29.49 -15.22
CA GLU A 226 -21.21 29.72 -16.50
C GLU A 226 -22.70 30.01 -16.31
N ASN A 227 -23.33 29.32 -15.36
CA ASN A 227 -24.78 29.37 -15.16
C ASN A 227 -25.22 30.05 -13.84
N SER A 228 -24.31 30.40 -12.93
CA SER A 228 -24.65 31.00 -11.62
C SER A 228 -24.07 32.41 -11.43
N ASP A 229 -24.69 33.17 -10.51
CA ASP A 229 -24.25 34.51 -10.12
C ASP A 229 -23.21 34.44 -8.98
N ILE A 230 -21.97 34.83 -9.28
CA ILE A 230 -20.86 34.88 -8.31
C ILE A 230 -21.14 35.81 -7.13
N THR A 231 -21.91 36.90 -7.32
CA THR A 231 -22.24 37.86 -6.27
C THR A 231 -23.16 37.24 -5.23
N LYS A 232 -24.19 36.51 -5.70
CA LYS A 232 -25.09 35.73 -4.83
C LYS A 232 -24.33 34.62 -4.12
N SER A 233 -23.44 33.94 -4.83
CA SER A 233 -22.64 32.81 -4.31
C SER A 233 -21.63 33.25 -3.24
N MET A 234 -21.00 34.43 -3.40
CA MET A 234 -20.17 35.06 -2.37
C MET A 234 -20.99 35.46 -1.13
N ALA A 235 -22.15 36.11 -1.30
CA ALA A 235 -23.00 36.51 -0.18
C ALA A 235 -23.54 35.29 0.61
N LEU A 236 -23.88 34.21 -0.10
CA LEU A 236 -24.25 32.92 0.46
C LEU A 236 -23.05 32.27 1.21
N PHE A 237 -21.85 32.31 0.65
CA PHE A 237 -20.63 31.81 1.31
C PHE A 237 -20.30 32.58 2.60
N ASP A 238 -20.50 33.91 2.61
CA ASP A 238 -20.41 34.72 3.83
C ASP A 238 -21.50 34.34 4.85
N GLN A 239 -22.70 33.96 4.41
CA GLN A 239 -23.74 33.43 5.30
C GLN A 239 -23.37 32.03 5.84
N MET A 240 -22.78 31.15 5.02
CA MET A 240 -22.29 29.84 5.45
C MET A 240 -21.21 29.97 6.54
N LYS A 241 -20.19 30.81 6.34
CA LYS A 241 -19.14 31.07 7.34
C LYS A 241 -19.70 31.47 8.71
N ARG A 242 -20.82 32.21 8.74
CA ARG A 242 -21.52 32.65 9.96
C ARG A 242 -22.40 31.58 10.62
N HIS A 243 -22.77 30.51 9.92
CA HIS A 243 -23.67 29.45 10.44
C HIS A 243 -23.00 28.08 10.59
N LEU A 244 -21.96 27.78 9.83
CA LEU A 244 -21.29 26.48 9.75
C LEU A 244 -19.83 26.53 10.23
N GLY A 245 -19.29 27.73 10.50
CA GLY A 245 -17.92 27.94 10.97
C GLY A 245 -16.91 28.19 9.84
N LEU A 246 -15.63 28.20 10.20
CA LEU A 246 -14.53 28.60 9.31
C LEU A 246 -14.02 27.48 8.37
N HIS A 247 -14.42 26.23 8.60
CA HIS A 247 -14.01 25.09 7.78
C HIS A 247 -14.89 24.98 6.53
N CYS A 248 -14.72 25.92 5.60
CA CYS A 248 -15.49 25.95 4.36
C CYS A 248 -14.77 26.69 3.22
N HIS A 249 -15.08 26.33 1.97
CA HIS A 249 -14.50 26.93 0.76
C HIS A 249 -15.56 27.19 -0.32
N LEU A 250 -15.30 28.15 -1.20
CA LEU A 250 -16.09 28.43 -2.40
C LEU A 250 -15.32 27.88 -3.62
N LEU A 251 -15.64 26.66 -4.05
CA LEU A 251 -14.99 26.02 -5.19
C LEU A 251 -15.64 26.49 -6.49
N ARG A 252 -14.93 27.35 -7.22
CA ARG A 252 -15.36 27.95 -8.50
C ARG A 252 -14.90 27.07 -9.67
N ILE A 253 -15.82 26.57 -10.49
CA ILE A 253 -15.55 25.71 -11.66
C ILE A 253 -16.54 25.98 -12.79
N ARG A 254 -16.17 25.67 -14.04
CA ARG A 254 -17.10 25.62 -15.17
C ARG A 254 -17.98 24.36 -15.11
N SER A 255 -19.22 24.44 -15.59
CA SER A 255 -20.09 23.28 -15.84
C SER A 255 -19.65 22.49 -17.07
N SER A 256 -19.14 23.17 -18.10
CA SER A 256 -18.74 22.60 -19.38
C SER A 256 -17.62 21.57 -19.22
N GLN A 257 -17.77 20.47 -19.96
CA GLN A 257 -16.72 19.50 -20.24
C GLN A 257 -15.65 20.18 -21.12
N GLY A 258 -14.38 20.08 -20.73
CA GLY A 258 -13.27 20.51 -21.57
C GLY A 258 -12.90 19.43 -22.59
N ALA A 259 -12.48 19.86 -23.77
CA ALA A 259 -11.96 19.02 -24.85
C ALA A 259 -10.50 19.40 -25.18
N GLU A 260 -9.75 18.48 -25.80
CA GLU A 260 -8.36 18.75 -26.26
C GLU A 260 -8.26 19.96 -27.21
N THR A 261 -9.34 20.28 -27.92
CA THR A 261 -9.44 21.43 -28.84
C THR A 261 -9.56 22.79 -28.15
N ASP A 262 -9.75 22.82 -26.82
CA ASP A 262 -9.93 24.08 -26.08
C ASP A 262 -8.57 24.61 -25.61
N ASP A 263 -8.22 25.85 -26.04
CA ASP A 263 -6.93 26.51 -25.80
C ASP A 263 -6.49 26.58 -24.31
N ASP A 264 -7.42 26.46 -23.36
CA ASP A 264 -7.17 26.52 -21.91
C ASP A 264 -7.49 25.21 -21.15
N SER A 265 -7.64 24.11 -21.89
CA SER A 265 -7.71 22.76 -21.33
C SER A 265 -6.34 22.17 -20.99
N ILE A 266 -6.32 21.24 -20.03
CA ILE A 266 -5.19 20.36 -19.74
C ILE A 266 -5.69 18.92 -19.54
N PRO A 267 -4.91 17.89 -19.90
CA PRO A 267 -5.25 16.50 -19.58
C PRO A 267 -5.24 16.30 -18.06
N LEU A 268 -6.32 15.75 -17.52
CA LEU A 268 -6.40 15.34 -16.12
C LEU A 268 -5.66 14.02 -15.94
N PRO A 269 -4.63 13.94 -15.09
CA PRO A 269 -3.92 12.68 -14.84
C PRO A 269 -4.86 11.65 -14.21
N ARG A 270 -4.80 10.40 -14.70
CA ARG A 270 -5.48 9.27 -14.04
C ARG A 270 -4.89 9.07 -12.65
N SER A 271 -5.73 8.76 -11.67
CA SER A 271 -5.33 8.48 -10.29
C SER A 271 -4.38 7.27 -10.23
N GLU A 272 -3.15 7.47 -9.76
CA GLU A 272 -2.21 6.37 -9.50
C GLU A 272 -2.80 5.39 -8.47
N TRP A 273 -3.56 5.90 -7.49
CA TRP A 273 -4.10 5.17 -6.33
C TRP A 273 -5.52 4.64 -6.54
N MET A 274 -5.73 4.00 -7.70
CA MET A 274 -6.87 3.10 -7.94
C MET A 274 -6.62 1.67 -7.44
N SER A 275 -7.66 1.06 -6.90
CA SER A 275 -7.66 -0.34 -6.48
C SER A 275 -7.74 -1.28 -7.69
N ALA A 276 -7.29 -2.53 -7.52
CA ALA A 276 -7.26 -3.49 -8.63
C ALA A 276 -8.66 -3.73 -9.24
N GLN A 277 -9.71 -3.82 -8.41
CA GLN A 277 -11.09 -3.98 -8.89
C GLN A 277 -11.60 -2.77 -9.69
N GLU A 278 -11.15 -1.54 -9.39
CA GLU A 278 -11.49 -0.36 -10.20
C GLU A 278 -10.78 -0.42 -11.54
N GLU A 279 -9.48 -0.71 -11.56
CA GLU A 279 -8.70 -0.77 -12.80
C GLU A 279 -9.16 -1.92 -13.71
N LEU A 280 -9.57 -3.07 -13.17
CA LEU A 280 -10.15 -4.15 -13.98
C LEU A 280 -11.45 -3.71 -14.67
N VAL A 281 -12.32 -2.94 -13.99
CA VAL A 281 -13.56 -2.42 -14.60
C VAL A 281 -13.26 -1.34 -15.63
N ASP A 282 -12.27 -0.47 -15.38
CA ASP A 282 -11.86 0.56 -16.34
C ASP A 282 -11.15 -0.09 -17.57
N ILE A 283 -10.40 -1.19 -17.41
CA ILE A 283 -9.83 -2.02 -18.50
C ILE A 283 -10.93 -2.77 -19.27
N GLU A 284 -11.81 -3.50 -18.57
CA GLU A 284 -12.93 -4.23 -19.17
C GLU A 284 -13.86 -3.29 -19.96
N ARG A 285 -14.03 -2.04 -19.51
CA ARG A 285 -14.75 -1.03 -20.31
C ARG A 285 -14.02 -0.77 -21.64
N SER A 286 -12.72 -0.47 -21.61
CA SER A 286 -11.95 -0.18 -22.82
C SER A 286 -11.83 -1.37 -23.78
N GLU A 287 -11.82 -2.60 -23.28
CA GLU A 287 -11.80 -3.82 -24.12
C GLU A 287 -13.14 -4.13 -24.80
N ASN A 288 -14.25 -3.53 -24.33
CA ASN A 288 -15.59 -3.71 -24.90
C ASN A 288 -16.07 -2.52 -25.75
N GLN A 289 -15.26 -1.48 -25.94
CA GLN A 289 -15.57 -0.34 -26.82
C GLN A 289 -14.95 -0.59 -28.20
N GLU A 290 -15.78 -0.65 -29.24
CA GLU A 290 -15.34 -0.91 -30.63
C GLU A 290 -14.59 0.28 -31.24
N ASP A 291 -14.84 1.50 -30.74
CA ASP A 291 -14.11 2.72 -31.09
C ASP A 291 -12.97 2.99 -30.08
N PHE A 292 -11.76 3.22 -30.59
CA PHE A 292 -10.59 3.62 -29.78
C PHE A 292 -10.67 5.12 -29.41
N GLU A 293 -11.49 5.42 -28.41
CA GLU A 293 -11.57 6.75 -27.79
C GLU A 293 -10.51 6.87 -26.67
N ASP A 294 -9.72 7.96 -26.63
CA ASP A 294 -8.71 8.13 -25.58
C ASP A 294 -9.40 8.36 -24.21
N PRO A 295 -9.21 7.49 -23.21
CA PRO A 295 -9.78 7.66 -21.86
C PRO A 295 -9.16 8.82 -21.05
N THR A 296 -8.27 9.61 -21.64
CA THR A 296 -7.72 10.85 -21.06
C THR A 296 -8.79 11.94 -21.01
N LYS A 297 -9.37 12.16 -19.82
CA LYS A 297 -10.29 13.27 -19.56
C LYS A 297 -9.56 14.60 -19.52
N TYR A 298 -10.15 15.66 -20.07
CA TYR A 298 -9.62 17.02 -20.03
C TYR A 298 -10.33 17.89 -18.99
N ILE A 299 -9.63 18.89 -18.47
CA ILE A 299 -10.15 19.87 -17.51
C ILE A 299 -9.52 21.25 -17.79
N PHE A 300 -10.28 22.34 -17.64
CA PHE A 300 -9.72 23.68 -17.79
C PHE A 300 -8.67 24.00 -16.71
N GLU A 301 -7.61 24.73 -17.07
CA GLU A 301 -6.56 25.09 -16.12
C GLU A 301 -7.09 25.99 -14.97
N SER A 302 -8.12 26.80 -15.21
CA SER A 302 -8.82 27.56 -14.16
C SER A 302 -9.34 26.64 -13.05
N ASP A 303 -9.99 25.56 -13.44
CA ASP A 303 -10.74 24.67 -12.56
C ASP A 303 -9.76 23.76 -11.83
N ALA A 304 -8.75 23.25 -12.54
CA ALA A 304 -7.61 22.56 -11.93
C ALA A 304 -6.88 23.46 -10.91
N THR A 305 -6.73 24.75 -11.17
CA THR A 305 -6.08 25.71 -10.25
C THR A 305 -6.96 26.06 -9.05
N ALA A 306 -8.27 26.18 -9.23
CA ALA A 306 -9.23 26.30 -8.13
C ALA A 306 -9.20 25.06 -7.22
N ILE A 307 -9.26 23.86 -7.79
CA ILE A 307 -9.20 22.58 -7.05
C ILE A 307 -7.87 22.43 -6.29
N ARG A 308 -6.72 22.71 -6.95
CA ARG A 308 -5.39 22.75 -6.31
C ARG A 308 -5.38 23.70 -5.09
N THR A 309 -5.98 24.88 -5.23
CA THR A 309 -6.03 25.90 -4.17
C THR A 309 -6.90 25.45 -3.00
N PHE A 310 -8.13 24.99 -3.27
CA PHE A 310 -9.06 24.41 -2.30
C PHE A 310 -8.39 23.29 -1.47
N ILE A 311 -7.77 22.31 -2.14
CA ILE A 311 -7.18 21.15 -1.45
C ILE A 311 -5.98 21.57 -0.59
N ARG A 312 -5.14 22.48 -1.09
CA ARG A 312 -4.03 23.04 -0.33
C ARG A 312 -4.51 23.78 0.93
N GLU A 313 -5.55 24.61 0.80
CA GLU A 313 -6.16 25.36 1.89
C GLU A 313 -6.76 24.42 2.96
N MET A 314 -7.63 23.50 2.53
CA MET A 314 -8.24 22.49 3.39
C MET A 314 -7.20 21.65 4.15
N VAL A 315 -6.15 21.17 3.47
CA VAL A 315 -5.09 20.37 4.11
C VAL A 315 -4.28 21.19 5.11
N THR A 316 -3.73 22.34 4.68
CA THR A 316 -2.77 23.11 5.49
C THR A 316 -3.41 23.91 6.61
N GLN A 317 -4.65 24.38 6.44
CA GLN A 317 -5.31 25.25 7.42
C GLN A 317 -6.31 24.51 8.32
N SER A 318 -6.84 23.35 7.88
CA SER A 318 -7.89 22.63 8.63
C SER A 318 -7.51 21.18 8.99
N ILE A 319 -7.09 20.34 8.03
CA ILE A 319 -6.81 18.92 8.31
C ILE A 319 -5.59 18.78 9.21
N ILE A 320 -4.42 19.30 8.80
CA ILE A 320 -3.18 19.14 9.58
C ILE A 320 -3.30 19.72 11.00
N PRO A 321 -3.78 20.97 11.23
CA PRO A 321 -3.94 21.50 12.59
C PRO A 321 -4.95 20.73 13.45
N THR A 322 -5.96 20.10 12.85
CA THR A 322 -6.91 19.25 13.58
C THR A 322 -6.29 17.91 13.96
N MET A 323 -5.54 17.28 13.04
CA MET A 323 -4.81 16.04 13.33
C MET A 323 -3.73 16.26 14.40
N GLU A 324 -2.95 17.36 14.32
CA GLU A 324 -1.96 17.74 15.33
C GLU A 324 -2.59 17.94 16.72
N ARG A 325 -3.72 18.68 16.79
CA ARG A 325 -4.48 18.87 18.02
C ARG A 325 -4.94 17.54 18.62
N ASN A 326 -5.52 16.67 17.80
CA ASN A 326 -6.03 15.38 18.25
C ASN A 326 -4.90 14.47 18.74
N VAL A 327 -3.75 14.45 18.05
CA VAL A 327 -2.55 13.72 18.46
C VAL A 327 -2.02 14.20 19.82
N SER A 328 -1.94 15.53 20.05
CA SER A 328 -1.58 16.08 21.37
C SER A 328 -2.61 15.68 22.45
N VAL A 329 -3.90 15.90 22.19
CA VAL A 329 -4.99 15.60 23.15
C VAL A 329 -4.99 14.12 23.55
N TRP A 330 -4.92 13.19 22.60
CA TRP A 330 -4.94 11.76 22.90
C TRP A 330 -3.62 11.27 23.52
N ASN A 331 -2.47 11.84 23.14
CA ASN A 331 -1.21 11.53 23.81
C ASN A 331 -1.26 11.96 25.28
N ASP A 332 -1.70 13.18 25.56
CA ASP A 332 -1.65 13.75 26.91
C ASP A 332 -2.75 13.18 27.81
N GLN A 333 -3.94 12.90 27.27
CA GLN A 333 -5.07 12.37 28.04
C GLN A 333 -5.08 10.84 28.18
N VAL A 334 -4.51 10.08 27.26
CA VAL A 334 -4.56 8.60 27.27
C VAL A 334 -3.18 7.96 27.31
N ALA A 335 -2.31 8.26 26.34
CA ALA A 335 -1.04 7.54 26.19
C ALA A 335 -0.03 7.85 27.30
N SER A 336 0.08 9.11 27.74
CA SER A 336 0.99 9.56 28.81
C SER A 336 0.79 8.77 30.11
N LYS A 337 -0.48 8.56 30.49
CA LYS A 337 -0.92 7.84 31.69
C LYS A 337 -0.52 6.36 31.66
N ARG A 338 -0.49 5.73 30.47
CA ARG A 338 0.01 4.36 30.27
C ARG A 338 1.54 4.29 30.15
N LYS A 339 2.19 5.31 29.58
CA LYS A 339 3.66 5.40 29.42
C LYS A 339 4.40 5.63 30.75
N GLY A 340 3.78 6.31 31.71
CA GLY A 340 4.37 6.54 33.04
C GLY A 340 4.52 5.28 33.90
N LEU A 341 5.40 5.34 34.91
CA LEU A 341 5.71 4.22 35.82
C LEU A 341 4.45 3.57 36.42
N SER A 342 3.49 4.40 36.86
CA SER A 342 2.21 3.95 37.45
C SER A 342 1.40 3.05 36.48
N GLY A 343 1.35 3.39 35.19
CA GLY A 343 0.63 2.62 34.17
C GLY A 343 1.22 1.22 33.96
N ARG A 344 2.55 1.11 33.93
CA ARG A 344 3.24 -0.20 33.87
C ARG A 344 2.92 -1.07 35.09
N PHE A 345 2.89 -0.50 36.30
CA PHE A 345 2.53 -1.26 37.50
C PHE A 345 1.04 -1.65 37.54
N MET A 346 0.12 -0.86 36.98
CA MET A 346 -1.31 -1.20 36.97
C MET A 346 -1.66 -2.37 36.03
N SER A 347 -0.85 -2.62 34.99
CA SER A 347 -0.93 -3.84 34.15
C SER A 347 -0.24 -5.06 34.81
N LEU A 348 0.65 -4.84 35.77
CA LEU A 348 1.36 -5.89 36.50
C LEU A 348 0.68 -6.30 37.82
N SER A 349 -0.10 -5.42 38.47
CA SER A 349 -0.85 -5.78 39.67
C SER A 349 -2.01 -6.74 39.38
N LYS A 350 -2.74 -6.55 38.26
CA LYS A 350 -3.82 -7.43 37.79
C LYS A 350 -3.43 -8.90 37.60
N ARG A 351 -2.13 -9.22 37.49
CA ARG A 351 -1.62 -10.58 37.29
C ARG A 351 -0.92 -11.20 38.50
N TRP A 352 -0.94 -10.54 39.67
CA TRP A 352 -0.37 -11.08 40.92
C TRP A 352 -1.37 -11.20 42.08
N THR A 353 -2.53 -10.52 42.04
CA THR A 353 -3.59 -10.64 43.07
C THR A 353 -4.38 -11.97 43.00
N GLY A 354 -3.77 -13.04 42.50
CA GLY A 354 -4.40 -14.37 42.30
C GLY A 354 -4.16 -15.38 43.42
N PHE A 355 -3.29 -15.09 44.39
CA PHE A 355 -2.97 -15.98 45.51
C PHE A 355 -3.30 -15.34 46.87
N GLY A 356 -4.42 -15.74 47.45
CA GLY A 356 -4.90 -15.26 48.76
C GLY A 356 -6.42 -15.46 48.89
N GLY A 357 -6.84 -16.51 49.62
CA GLY A 357 -8.25 -16.94 49.64
C GLY A 357 -9.18 -15.99 50.41
N GLY A 358 -10.37 -15.75 49.86
CA GLY A 358 -11.42 -14.92 50.48
C GLY A 358 -12.80 -15.22 49.92
N SER A 359 -13.44 -16.29 50.39
CA SER A 359 -14.75 -16.73 49.90
C SER A 359 -15.85 -15.67 50.12
N ARG A 360 -16.33 -15.06 49.03
CA ARG A 360 -17.63 -14.39 48.93
C ARG A 360 -18.24 -14.65 47.56
N ASN A 361 -19.51 -15.02 47.55
CA ASN A 361 -20.22 -15.47 46.37
C ASN A 361 -20.71 -14.28 45.52
N SER A 362 -20.15 -14.10 44.33
CA SER A 362 -20.70 -13.21 43.30
C SER A 362 -20.84 -13.95 41.97
N THR A 363 -22.00 -13.81 41.34
CA THR A 363 -22.27 -14.34 40.00
C THR A 363 -21.32 -13.73 38.97
N GLY A 364 -20.97 -14.51 37.95
CA GLY A 364 -19.77 -14.29 37.13
C GLY A 364 -19.72 -12.93 36.43
N SER A 365 -18.70 -12.14 36.77
CA SER A 365 -18.20 -11.07 35.90
C SER A 365 -17.08 -11.64 35.02
N SER A 366 -17.31 -11.69 33.72
CA SER A 366 -16.27 -12.01 32.74
C SER A 366 -15.19 -10.93 32.76
N SER A 367 -13.92 -11.32 32.63
CA SER A 367 -12.78 -10.39 32.60
C SER A 367 -13.04 -9.21 31.66
N SER A 368 -13.15 -8.00 32.22
CA SER A 368 -13.64 -6.80 31.54
C SER A 368 -12.57 -6.19 30.61
N SER A 369 -12.41 -6.80 29.43
CA SER A 369 -11.82 -6.15 28.26
C SER A 369 -12.81 -5.16 27.65
N ASN A 370 -12.30 -4.12 26.97
CA ASN A 370 -13.10 -3.19 26.16
C ASN A 370 -13.38 -3.72 24.74
N TYR A 371 -12.91 -4.94 24.41
CA TYR A 371 -13.15 -5.61 23.15
C TYR A 371 -14.54 -6.25 23.16
N GLU A 372 -15.46 -5.72 22.35
CA GLU A 372 -16.85 -6.19 22.32
C GLU A 372 -16.94 -7.58 21.67
N ALA A 373 -17.93 -8.38 22.10
CA ALA A 373 -18.29 -9.68 21.49
C ALA A 373 -18.56 -9.60 19.97
N ALA A 374 -18.85 -8.41 19.47
CA ALA A 374 -19.03 -8.08 18.06
C ALA A 374 -17.69 -7.92 17.27
N GLY A 375 -16.53 -8.09 17.90
CA GLY A 375 -15.22 -8.19 17.24
C GLY A 375 -14.44 -6.88 17.08
N TYR A 376 -14.86 -5.81 17.77
CA TYR A 376 -14.22 -4.49 17.70
C TYR A 376 -14.07 -3.83 19.08
N TYR A 377 -13.18 -2.84 19.19
CA TYR A 377 -13.19 -1.87 20.29
C TYR A 377 -14.06 -0.68 19.90
N ARG A 378 -14.83 -0.15 20.86
CA ARG A 378 -15.62 1.07 20.66
C ARG A 378 -14.72 2.29 20.40
N PRO A 379 -15.14 3.33 19.68
CA PRO A 379 -14.33 4.51 19.41
C PRO A 379 -13.88 5.27 20.68
N ASP A 380 -14.70 5.23 21.73
CA ASP A 380 -14.44 5.82 23.05
C ASP A 380 -13.52 4.97 23.94
N ALA A 381 -13.19 3.74 23.54
CA ALA A 381 -12.28 2.89 24.29
C ALA A 381 -10.83 3.42 24.19
N PRO A 382 -10.06 3.45 25.29
CA PRO A 382 -8.69 3.97 25.27
C PRO A 382 -7.75 3.17 24.34
N GLU A 383 -8.04 1.90 24.09
CA GLU A 383 -7.35 1.06 23.09
C GLU A 383 -7.59 1.57 21.66
N ALA A 384 -8.83 1.95 21.31
CA ALA A 384 -9.18 2.49 20.00
C ALA A 384 -8.61 3.90 19.81
N ILE A 385 -8.71 4.76 20.83
CA ILE A 385 -8.10 6.10 20.85
C ILE A 385 -6.58 6.00 20.66
N MET A 386 -5.91 5.05 21.33
CA MET A 386 -4.48 4.82 21.13
C MET A 386 -4.14 4.26 19.75
N ARG A 387 -5.01 3.45 19.11
CA ARG A 387 -4.81 3.03 17.71
C ARG A 387 -4.89 4.23 16.77
N LYS A 388 -5.96 5.03 16.86
CA LYS A 388 -6.17 6.25 16.05
C LYS A 388 -5.03 7.26 16.24
N LEU A 389 -4.52 7.41 17.48
CA LEU A 389 -3.32 8.19 17.80
C LEU A 389 -2.06 7.66 17.10
N ALA A 390 -1.80 6.35 17.12
CA ALA A 390 -0.62 5.77 16.49
C ALA A 390 -0.67 5.89 14.95
N ASP A 391 -1.86 5.72 14.36
CA ASP A 391 -2.10 5.87 12.93
C ASP A 391 -1.98 7.34 12.48
N TYR A 392 -2.60 8.28 13.21
CA TYR A 392 -2.44 9.72 12.95
C TYR A 392 -0.98 10.17 13.08
N ALA A 393 -0.26 9.71 14.11
CA ALA A 393 1.16 10.02 14.27
C ALA A 393 2.02 9.49 13.11
N PHE A 394 1.65 8.35 12.52
CA PHE A 394 2.30 7.82 11.31
C PHE A 394 2.01 8.71 10.08
N MET A 395 0.74 9.08 9.86
CA MET A 395 0.34 9.97 8.77
C MET A 395 1.03 11.36 8.86
N LEU A 396 1.18 11.88 10.07
CA LEU A 396 1.91 13.13 10.38
C LEU A 396 3.44 12.97 10.43
N ARG A 397 3.96 11.76 10.17
CA ARG A 397 5.40 11.44 10.13
C ARG A 397 6.13 11.58 11.48
N ASP A 398 5.40 11.59 12.61
CA ASP A 398 5.96 11.36 13.95
C ASP A 398 6.09 9.86 14.21
N TRP A 399 7.08 9.26 13.55
CA TRP A 399 7.43 7.86 13.68
C TRP A 399 7.73 7.45 15.13
N LYS A 400 8.24 8.37 15.96
CA LYS A 400 8.65 8.09 17.35
C LYS A 400 7.44 7.94 18.27
N LEU A 401 6.46 8.86 18.17
CA LEU A 401 5.20 8.73 18.89
C LEU A 401 4.43 7.51 18.41
N SER A 402 4.31 7.33 17.09
CA SER A 402 3.62 6.19 16.47
C SER A 402 4.17 4.85 16.98
N MET A 403 5.48 4.62 16.87
CA MET A 403 6.15 3.41 17.36
C MET A 403 5.91 3.15 18.85
N SER A 404 6.13 4.17 19.69
CA SER A 404 5.96 4.06 21.16
C SER A 404 4.51 3.77 21.61
N THR A 405 3.55 3.92 20.69
CA THR A 405 2.12 3.72 20.95
C THR A 405 1.69 2.34 20.44
N TYR A 406 2.18 1.88 19.28
CA TYR A 406 2.03 0.48 18.85
C TYR A 406 2.66 -0.52 19.84
N GLU A 407 3.84 -0.22 20.41
CA GLU A 407 4.50 -1.13 21.37
C GLU A 407 3.63 -1.44 22.60
N LEU A 408 2.84 -0.47 23.07
CA LEU A 408 1.88 -0.68 24.16
C LEU A 408 0.70 -1.54 23.67
N LEU A 409 0.06 -1.10 22.57
CA LEU A 409 -1.11 -1.74 21.98
C LEU A 409 -0.90 -3.21 21.61
N ARG A 410 0.28 -3.57 21.10
CA ARG A 410 0.65 -4.98 20.82
C ARG A 410 0.42 -5.87 22.04
N SER A 411 0.81 -5.41 23.24
CA SER A 411 0.60 -6.19 24.46
C SER A 411 -0.87 -6.25 24.88
N ASP A 412 -1.58 -5.11 24.86
CA ASP A 412 -2.98 -5.02 25.26
C ASP A 412 -3.88 -5.88 24.34
N PHE A 413 -3.73 -5.77 23.02
CA PHE A 413 -4.47 -6.58 22.04
C PHE A 413 -4.18 -8.09 22.12
N SER A 414 -3.00 -8.49 22.60
CA SER A 414 -2.66 -9.91 22.80
C SER A 414 -3.38 -10.50 24.02
N ASN A 415 -3.38 -9.75 25.14
CA ASN A 415 -4.10 -10.12 26.36
C ASN A 415 -5.61 -10.30 26.10
N ASP A 416 -6.18 -9.36 25.35
CA ASP A 416 -7.60 -9.33 24.98
C ASP A 416 -7.96 -10.29 23.83
N LYS A 417 -6.96 -10.99 23.26
CA LYS A 417 -7.11 -11.95 22.15
C LYS A 417 -7.72 -11.33 20.88
N ALA A 418 -7.55 -10.03 20.69
CA ALA A 418 -7.98 -9.28 19.51
C ALA A 418 -6.98 -9.47 18.36
N TRP A 419 -6.87 -10.70 17.84
CA TRP A 419 -5.74 -11.13 16.99
C TRP A 419 -5.48 -10.25 15.75
N LYS A 420 -6.53 -9.70 15.12
CA LYS A 420 -6.40 -8.83 13.94
C LYS A 420 -5.83 -7.45 14.31
N TYR A 421 -6.26 -6.88 15.44
CA TYR A 421 -5.66 -5.68 16.02
C TYR A 421 -4.20 -5.91 16.45
N HIS A 422 -3.92 -7.07 17.07
CA HIS A 422 -2.56 -7.47 17.43
C HIS A 422 -1.66 -7.63 16.18
N ALA A 423 -2.18 -8.20 15.10
CA ALA A 423 -1.46 -8.32 13.82
C ALA A 423 -1.11 -6.95 13.23
N ALA A 424 -2.10 -6.06 13.07
CA ALA A 424 -1.90 -4.71 12.53
C ALA A 424 -1.02 -3.82 13.43
N ALA A 425 -0.99 -4.06 14.74
CA ALA A 425 -0.08 -3.34 15.65
C ALA A 425 1.36 -3.87 15.58
N ASN A 426 1.54 -5.15 15.26
CA ASN A 426 2.86 -5.73 15.00
C ASN A 426 3.43 -5.30 13.65
N GLU A 427 2.63 -5.39 12.58
CA GLU A 427 2.99 -4.94 11.23
C GLU A 427 3.47 -3.49 11.24
N MET A 428 2.66 -2.59 11.80
CA MET A 428 2.99 -1.17 11.79
C MET A 428 4.11 -0.80 12.77
N ALA A 429 4.33 -1.55 13.85
CA ALA A 429 5.54 -1.44 14.67
C ALA A 429 6.80 -1.84 13.88
N ALA A 430 6.77 -2.97 13.15
CA ALA A 430 7.89 -3.40 12.32
C ALA A 430 8.22 -2.35 11.24
N ILE A 431 7.21 -1.89 10.48
CA ILE A 431 7.33 -0.87 9.45
C ILE A 431 7.90 0.44 10.02
N THR A 432 7.35 0.93 11.15
CA THR A 432 7.81 2.19 11.76
C THR A 432 9.26 2.07 12.25
N LEU A 433 9.63 0.96 12.91
CA LEU A 433 11.00 0.72 13.40
C LEU A 433 12.02 0.50 12.27
N LEU A 434 11.55 -0.01 11.12
CA LEU A 434 12.31 -0.10 9.86
C LEU A 434 12.48 1.25 9.17
N ILE A 435 11.53 2.19 9.31
CA ILE A 435 11.62 3.56 8.78
C ILE A 435 12.54 4.45 9.62
N MET A 436 12.42 4.42 10.95
CA MET A 436 13.10 5.31 11.90
C MET A 436 14.65 5.26 11.85
N PRO A 437 15.36 6.37 12.18
CA PRO A 437 16.81 6.36 12.37
C PRO A 437 17.31 5.29 13.35
N GLN A 438 18.53 4.79 13.12
CA GLN A 438 19.12 3.71 13.91
C GLN A 438 19.55 4.19 15.30
N ASN A 439 18.74 3.88 16.31
CA ASN A 439 18.83 4.34 17.70
C ASN A 439 19.16 3.25 18.75
N MET A 440 19.44 2.01 18.32
CA MET A 440 19.74 0.86 19.18
C MET A 440 20.77 -0.04 18.48
N SER A 441 21.29 -1.07 19.17
CA SER A 441 22.18 -2.06 18.55
C SER A 441 21.49 -2.70 17.32
N SER A 442 22.26 -2.91 16.24
CA SER A 442 21.73 -3.47 14.99
C SER A 442 21.08 -4.85 15.22
N LYS A 443 21.73 -5.71 16.01
CA LYS A 443 21.20 -7.03 16.37
C LYS A 443 19.91 -6.94 17.17
N THR A 444 19.89 -6.24 18.30
CA THR A 444 18.68 -6.13 19.15
C THR A 444 17.50 -5.52 18.40
N ARG A 445 17.76 -4.56 17.49
CA ARG A 445 16.72 -4.05 16.60
C ARG A 445 16.22 -5.13 15.64
N MET A 446 17.12 -5.88 14.98
CA MET A 446 16.74 -6.92 14.02
C MET A 446 15.95 -8.06 14.68
N ASP A 447 16.37 -8.49 15.87
CA ASP A 447 15.68 -9.50 16.69
C ASP A 447 14.25 -9.02 17.01
N ASN A 448 14.09 -7.75 17.42
CA ASN A 448 12.78 -7.13 17.66
C ASN A 448 11.91 -7.02 16.40
N ILE A 449 12.47 -6.57 15.27
CA ILE A 449 11.76 -6.44 13.98
C ILE A 449 11.28 -7.82 13.52
N THR A 450 12.15 -8.82 13.53
CA THR A 450 11.80 -10.19 13.10
C THR A 450 10.69 -10.76 13.96
N SER A 451 10.77 -10.57 15.29
CA SER A 451 9.71 -10.98 16.23
C SER A 451 8.38 -10.27 16.00
N MET A 452 8.39 -8.99 15.60
CA MET A 452 7.18 -8.27 15.20
C MET A 452 6.57 -8.86 13.92
N ILE A 453 7.37 -9.12 12.89
CA ILE A 453 6.87 -9.67 11.61
C ILE A 453 6.37 -11.11 11.80
N ASP A 454 7.04 -11.95 12.60
CA ASP A 454 6.57 -13.29 13.00
C ASP A 454 5.19 -13.21 13.68
N GLN A 455 5.02 -12.29 14.64
CA GLN A 455 3.74 -12.09 15.34
C GLN A 455 2.64 -11.57 14.41
N ALA A 456 2.96 -10.67 13.46
CA ALA A 456 2.02 -10.17 12.46
C ALA A 456 1.57 -11.28 11.51
N ALA A 457 2.51 -11.96 10.86
CA ALA A 457 2.24 -13.01 9.87
C ALA A 457 1.49 -14.20 10.48
N TYR A 458 1.90 -14.68 11.67
CA TYR A 458 1.18 -15.74 12.38
C TYR A 458 -0.25 -15.31 12.76
N SER A 459 -0.43 -14.07 13.22
CA SER A 459 -1.75 -13.59 13.63
C SER A 459 -2.69 -13.37 12.44
N TYR A 460 -2.23 -12.77 11.35
CA TYR A 460 -3.05 -12.63 10.15
C TYR A 460 -3.40 -13.99 9.53
N ASN A 461 -2.42 -14.87 9.34
CA ASN A 461 -2.62 -16.15 8.67
C ASN A 461 -3.36 -17.15 9.58
N THR A 462 -2.73 -17.56 10.69
CA THR A 462 -3.20 -18.67 11.53
C THR A 462 -4.34 -18.30 12.48
N ARG A 463 -4.46 -17.02 12.87
CA ARG A 463 -5.50 -16.57 13.83
C ARG A 463 -6.69 -15.89 13.15
N CYS A 464 -6.48 -15.18 12.03
CA CYS A 464 -7.52 -14.41 11.34
C CYS A 464 -7.87 -14.93 9.94
N SER A 465 -7.10 -15.86 9.36
CA SER A 465 -7.24 -16.34 7.98
C SER A 465 -7.24 -15.23 6.92
N SER A 466 -6.51 -14.13 7.18
CA SER A 466 -6.35 -13.00 6.26
C SER A 466 -5.09 -13.18 5.42
N SER A 467 -5.26 -13.76 4.23
CA SER A 467 -4.22 -13.84 3.19
C SER A 467 -3.70 -12.44 2.83
N TYR A 468 -4.61 -11.48 2.61
CA TYR A 468 -4.30 -10.08 2.31
C TYR A 468 -3.39 -9.42 3.36
N GLY A 469 -3.76 -9.48 4.66
CA GLY A 469 -2.95 -8.87 5.73
C GLY A 469 -1.58 -9.53 5.89
N THR A 470 -1.53 -10.86 5.71
CA THR A 470 -0.27 -11.61 5.73
C THR A 470 0.66 -11.17 4.60
N LEU A 471 0.15 -11.09 3.36
CA LEU A 471 0.92 -10.67 2.19
C LEU A 471 1.37 -9.20 2.31
N ARG A 472 0.47 -8.28 2.68
CA ARG A 472 0.77 -6.85 2.88
C ARG A 472 1.91 -6.66 3.86
N SER A 473 1.80 -7.27 5.05
CA SER A 473 2.79 -7.14 6.11
C SER A 473 4.16 -7.70 5.70
N MET A 474 4.19 -8.92 5.14
CA MET A 474 5.45 -9.57 4.75
C MET A 474 6.13 -8.87 3.57
N ALA A 475 5.37 -8.44 2.55
CA ALA A 475 5.93 -7.76 1.37
C ALA A 475 6.49 -6.37 1.70
N LEU A 476 5.79 -5.57 2.51
CA LEU A 476 6.29 -4.28 2.98
C LEU A 476 7.56 -4.43 3.82
N CYS A 477 7.55 -5.37 4.77
CA CYS A 477 8.71 -5.58 5.65
C CYS A 477 9.92 -6.15 4.90
N LEU A 478 9.71 -7.01 3.89
CA LEU A 478 10.75 -7.53 2.99
C LEU A 478 11.51 -6.39 2.30
N GLU A 479 10.79 -5.46 1.65
CA GLU A 479 11.43 -4.35 0.93
C GLU A 479 12.10 -3.34 1.87
N LEU A 480 11.47 -3.03 3.00
CA LEU A 480 12.07 -2.17 4.03
C LEU A 480 13.31 -2.81 4.66
N LEU A 481 13.35 -4.13 4.83
CA LEU A 481 14.54 -4.88 5.25
C LEU A 481 15.64 -4.85 4.18
N ARG A 482 15.29 -5.06 2.89
CA ARG A 482 16.25 -4.94 1.77
C ARG A 482 16.94 -3.57 1.79
N MET A 483 16.16 -2.49 1.92
CA MET A 483 16.68 -1.11 1.96
C MET A 483 17.51 -0.78 3.20
N ARG A 484 17.48 -1.61 4.26
CA ARG A 484 18.40 -1.47 5.41
C ARG A 484 19.77 -2.10 5.21
N GLY A 485 19.93 -2.99 4.22
CA GLY A 485 21.22 -3.56 3.86
C GLY A 485 21.87 -4.42 4.95
N GLY A 486 23.11 -4.85 4.71
CA GLY A 486 23.85 -5.70 5.63
C GLY A 486 23.09 -6.99 5.99
N SER A 487 23.00 -7.30 7.28
CA SER A 487 22.26 -8.48 7.77
C SER A 487 20.74 -8.38 7.66
N ALA A 488 20.17 -7.21 7.36
CA ALA A 488 18.74 -7.09 7.08
C ALA A 488 18.35 -7.83 5.78
N VAL A 489 19.30 -7.97 4.85
CA VAL A 489 19.12 -8.71 3.58
C VAL A 489 18.96 -10.21 3.82
N ASP A 490 19.59 -10.77 4.87
CA ASP A 490 19.37 -12.17 5.26
C ASP A 490 17.89 -12.40 5.62
N GLU A 491 17.30 -11.51 6.42
CA GLU A 491 15.89 -11.61 6.81
C GLU A 491 14.94 -11.30 5.65
N ALA A 492 15.23 -10.29 4.82
CA ALA A 492 14.43 -9.97 3.62
C ALA A 492 14.26 -11.20 2.71
N VAL A 493 15.35 -11.95 2.45
CA VAL A 493 15.28 -13.15 1.60
C VAL A 493 14.47 -14.27 2.27
N LYS A 494 14.60 -14.48 3.59
CA LYS A 494 13.75 -15.45 4.32
C LYS A 494 12.27 -15.08 4.25
N TRP A 495 11.93 -13.79 4.36
CA TRP A 495 10.55 -13.32 4.29
C TRP A 495 9.94 -13.52 2.89
N GLY A 496 10.71 -13.29 1.82
CA GLY A 496 10.28 -13.62 0.45
C GLY A 496 10.07 -15.11 0.23
N MET A 497 10.99 -15.96 0.71
CA MET A 497 10.82 -17.42 0.69
C MET A 497 9.52 -17.85 1.39
N ARG A 498 9.26 -17.33 2.60
CA ARG A 498 8.04 -17.64 3.37
C ARG A 498 6.74 -17.23 2.65
N ILE A 499 6.72 -16.17 1.84
CA ILE A 499 5.54 -15.79 1.06
C ILE A 499 5.25 -16.85 -0.03
N MET A 500 6.28 -17.29 -0.76
CA MET A 500 6.17 -18.31 -1.81
C MET A 500 5.83 -19.69 -1.21
N GLU A 501 6.51 -20.10 -0.13
CA GLU A 501 6.23 -21.34 0.62
C GLU A 501 4.78 -21.37 1.16
N GLY A 502 4.27 -20.23 1.62
CA GLY A 502 2.89 -20.07 2.09
C GLY A 502 1.84 -20.07 0.98
N ARG A 503 2.23 -20.04 -0.30
CA ARG A 503 1.35 -20.00 -1.50
C ARG A 503 0.24 -18.94 -1.41
N ILE A 504 0.61 -17.76 -0.89
CA ILE A 504 -0.32 -16.64 -0.66
C ILE A 504 -0.53 -15.82 -1.94
N VAL A 505 0.47 -15.82 -2.82
CA VAL A 505 0.48 -15.17 -4.14
C VAL A 505 0.05 -16.13 -5.25
N GLY A 506 -0.36 -15.58 -6.40
CA GLY A 506 -0.55 -16.31 -7.65
C GLY A 506 0.77 -16.44 -8.43
N GLN A 507 0.66 -16.83 -9.70
CA GLN A 507 1.83 -17.12 -10.56
C GLN A 507 2.61 -15.83 -10.96
N ILE A 508 1.92 -14.69 -11.04
CA ILE A 508 2.53 -13.40 -11.34
C ILE A 508 3.30 -12.90 -10.12
N GLY A 509 2.66 -12.94 -8.93
CA GLY A 509 3.30 -12.59 -7.67
C GLY A 509 4.46 -13.51 -7.30
N ASP A 510 4.38 -14.80 -7.61
CA ASP A 510 5.46 -15.77 -7.42
C ASP A 510 6.68 -15.49 -8.33
N ALA A 511 6.46 -15.22 -9.62
CA ALA A 511 7.53 -14.86 -10.54
C ALA A 511 8.18 -13.51 -10.18
N LEU A 512 7.38 -12.50 -9.86
CA LEU A 512 7.88 -11.20 -9.37
C LEU A 512 8.66 -11.35 -8.06
N LEU A 513 8.22 -12.17 -7.11
CA LEU A 513 8.97 -12.41 -5.87
C LEU A 513 10.32 -13.07 -6.13
N LYS A 514 10.45 -13.95 -7.13
CA LYS A 514 11.75 -14.50 -7.55
C LYS A 514 12.70 -13.41 -8.08
N GLU A 515 12.20 -12.45 -8.89
CA GLU A 515 12.98 -11.24 -9.25
C GLU A 515 13.41 -10.46 -8.01
N ARG A 516 12.51 -10.24 -7.03
CA ARG A 516 12.85 -9.53 -5.80
C ARG A 516 13.89 -10.28 -4.95
N MET A 517 13.86 -11.62 -4.94
CA MET A 517 14.89 -12.42 -4.27
C MET A 517 16.24 -12.33 -4.98
N ALA A 518 16.27 -12.26 -6.32
CA ALA A 518 17.49 -11.95 -7.06
C ALA A 518 18.05 -10.58 -6.66
N VAL A 519 17.24 -9.51 -6.75
CA VAL A 519 17.64 -8.14 -6.38
C VAL A 519 18.08 -8.03 -4.91
N CYS A 520 17.41 -8.72 -3.98
CA CYS A 520 17.84 -8.82 -2.58
C CYS A 520 19.23 -9.49 -2.47
N CYS A 521 19.45 -10.62 -3.14
CA CYS A 521 20.75 -11.29 -3.13
C CYS A 521 21.86 -10.46 -3.82
N ALA A 522 21.55 -9.70 -4.86
CA ALA A 522 22.48 -8.79 -5.53
C ALA A 522 22.96 -7.67 -4.60
N ALA A 523 22.07 -7.12 -3.77
CA ALA A 523 22.37 -6.04 -2.82
C ALA A 523 23.38 -6.46 -1.73
N ARG A 524 23.57 -7.76 -1.48
CA ARG A 524 24.61 -8.24 -0.54
C ARG A 524 26.00 -8.24 -1.19
N GLN A 525 26.66 -7.09 -1.08
CA GLN A 525 28.09 -6.95 -1.35
C GLN A 525 28.92 -7.85 -0.42
N GLY A 526 30.07 -8.31 -0.91
CA GLY A 526 31.03 -9.11 -0.15
C GLY A 526 32.21 -8.29 0.36
N VAL A 527 33.03 -8.88 1.21
CA VAL A 527 34.16 -8.20 1.88
C VAL A 527 35.47 -8.43 1.14
N GLY A 528 36.29 -7.39 1.05
CA GLY A 528 37.62 -7.44 0.42
C GLY A 528 37.59 -7.44 -1.11
N SER A 529 38.77 -7.47 -1.73
CA SER A 529 38.94 -7.46 -3.20
C SER A 529 38.27 -8.66 -3.90
N MET A 530 38.23 -9.80 -3.21
CA MET A 530 37.62 -11.06 -3.68
C MET A 530 36.10 -11.13 -3.44
N ALA A 531 35.49 -10.04 -2.96
CA ALA A 531 34.06 -9.96 -2.61
C ALA A 531 33.54 -11.18 -1.82
N TRP A 532 34.31 -11.65 -0.83
CA TRP A 532 34.01 -12.88 -0.07
C TRP A 532 32.71 -12.67 0.73
N GLY A 533 31.77 -13.59 0.56
CA GLY A 533 30.45 -13.52 1.20
C GLY A 533 29.39 -12.76 0.38
N SER A 534 29.75 -12.22 -0.79
CA SER A 534 28.76 -11.73 -1.76
C SER A 534 27.82 -12.84 -2.21
N TRP A 535 26.55 -12.51 -2.47
CA TRP A 535 25.53 -13.50 -2.83
C TRP A 535 25.29 -13.59 -4.35
N ARG A 536 26.31 -13.30 -5.18
CA ARG A 536 26.23 -13.35 -6.65
C ARG A 536 25.62 -14.66 -7.18
N ARG A 537 26.08 -15.81 -6.69
CA ARG A 537 25.52 -17.13 -7.05
C ARG A 537 24.05 -17.30 -6.66
N LYS A 538 23.62 -16.79 -5.50
CA LYS A 538 22.19 -16.84 -5.10
C LYS A 538 21.35 -15.90 -5.95
N SER A 539 21.86 -14.71 -6.28
CA SER A 539 21.21 -13.74 -7.17
C SER A 539 20.95 -14.35 -8.54
N ALA A 540 21.99 -14.94 -9.13
CA ALA A 540 21.89 -15.60 -10.42
C ALA A 540 20.90 -16.79 -10.36
N PHE A 541 20.97 -17.64 -9.33
CA PHE A 541 20.02 -18.73 -9.12
C PHE A 541 18.55 -18.27 -9.02
N TRP A 542 18.26 -17.22 -8.24
CA TRP A 542 16.90 -16.64 -8.18
C TRP A 542 16.46 -16.05 -9.52
N SER A 543 17.39 -15.49 -10.30
CA SER A 543 17.11 -15.01 -11.66
C SER A 543 16.80 -16.16 -12.62
N VAL A 544 17.46 -17.31 -12.51
CA VAL A 544 17.11 -18.52 -13.29
C VAL A 544 15.72 -19.01 -12.94
N LEU A 545 15.37 -19.10 -11.65
CA LEU A 545 14.02 -19.46 -11.22
C LEU A 545 12.97 -18.45 -11.69
N GLY A 546 13.29 -17.16 -11.72
CA GLY A 546 12.42 -16.11 -12.28
C GLY A 546 12.18 -16.30 -13.77
N ALA A 547 13.24 -16.62 -14.53
CA ALA A 547 13.12 -16.91 -15.96
C ALA A 547 12.26 -18.15 -16.23
N GLU A 548 12.46 -19.23 -15.49
CA GLU A 548 11.62 -20.45 -15.55
C GLU A 548 10.14 -20.13 -15.24
N ALA A 549 9.87 -19.38 -14.17
CA ALA A 549 8.52 -18.97 -13.80
C ALA A 549 7.83 -18.09 -14.86
N TRP A 550 8.59 -17.24 -15.57
CA TRP A 550 8.07 -16.42 -16.67
C TRP A 550 7.89 -17.19 -17.99
N ILE A 551 8.79 -18.12 -18.32
CA ILE A 551 8.65 -19.01 -19.49
C ILE A 551 7.39 -19.87 -19.36
N ASN A 552 7.14 -20.42 -18.17
CA ASN A 552 5.92 -21.18 -17.86
C ASN A 552 4.61 -20.36 -17.96
N GLN A 553 4.70 -19.03 -18.10
CA GLN A 553 3.59 -18.09 -18.25
C GLN A 553 3.60 -17.36 -19.62
N ALA A 554 4.47 -17.77 -20.54
CA ALA A 554 4.72 -17.13 -21.84
C ALA A 554 5.01 -15.61 -21.73
N LYS A 555 5.75 -15.18 -20.69
CA LYS A 555 6.21 -13.78 -20.48
C LYS A 555 7.68 -13.66 -20.85
N TYR A 556 7.96 -13.87 -22.13
CA TYR A 556 9.29 -14.06 -22.69
C TYR A 556 10.22 -12.87 -22.47
N ILE A 557 9.73 -11.63 -22.49
CA ILE A 557 10.54 -10.43 -22.23
C ILE A 557 11.01 -10.39 -20.77
N GLN A 558 10.15 -10.75 -19.82
CA GLN A 558 10.55 -10.80 -18.40
C GLN A 558 11.51 -11.98 -18.15
N ALA A 559 11.31 -13.10 -18.84
CA ALA A 559 12.26 -14.22 -18.82
C ALA A 559 13.64 -13.83 -19.41
N GLN A 560 13.68 -13.09 -20.52
CA GLN A 560 14.92 -12.59 -21.12
C GLN A 560 15.71 -11.68 -20.16
N ARG A 561 15.02 -10.74 -19.48
CA ARG A 561 15.61 -9.87 -18.44
C ARG A 561 16.20 -10.69 -17.28
N CYS A 562 15.50 -11.73 -16.86
CA CYS A 562 15.94 -12.64 -15.81
C CYS A 562 17.19 -13.46 -16.25
N LEU A 563 17.22 -14.04 -17.46
CA LEU A 563 18.40 -14.77 -17.96
C LEU A 563 19.60 -13.84 -18.20
N ASN A 564 19.37 -12.60 -18.63
CA ASN A 564 20.42 -11.57 -18.74
C ASN A 564 21.09 -11.31 -17.39
N GLU A 565 20.29 -11.15 -16.33
CA GLU A 565 20.78 -10.95 -14.96
C GLU A 565 21.51 -12.19 -14.42
N ALA A 566 21.00 -13.40 -14.71
CA ALA A 566 21.69 -14.64 -14.35
C ALA A 566 23.07 -14.71 -15.02
N LYS A 567 23.16 -14.40 -16.31
CA LYS A 567 24.41 -14.39 -17.09
C LYS A 567 25.39 -13.32 -16.58
N ASP A 568 24.91 -12.10 -16.32
CA ASP A 568 25.70 -11.01 -15.70
C ASP A 568 26.32 -11.47 -14.38
N MET A 569 25.51 -11.98 -13.45
CA MET A 569 25.96 -12.35 -12.11
C MET A 569 26.81 -13.64 -12.07
N TYR A 570 26.64 -14.56 -13.02
CA TYR A 570 27.54 -15.71 -13.19
C TYR A 570 28.87 -15.33 -13.86
N SER A 571 28.89 -14.39 -14.81
CA SER A 571 30.14 -13.87 -15.39
C SER A 571 31.00 -13.08 -14.40
N LYS A 572 30.38 -12.56 -13.32
CA LYS A 572 31.03 -11.85 -12.21
C LYS A 572 31.56 -12.80 -11.11
N LEU A 573 31.83 -14.06 -11.44
CA LEU A 573 32.50 -15.02 -10.56
C LEU A 573 34.00 -15.09 -10.85
N GLU A 574 34.79 -15.49 -9.85
CA GLU A 574 36.26 -15.51 -9.93
C GLU A 574 36.83 -16.74 -10.67
N SER A 575 35.96 -17.67 -11.06
CA SER A 575 36.28 -18.80 -11.91
C SER A 575 36.10 -18.40 -13.38
N ASP A 576 37.17 -18.48 -14.17
CA ASP A 576 37.22 -18.00 -15.57
C ASP A 576 36.04 -18.50 -16.45
N ASP A 577 35.55 -19.72 -16.22
CA ASP A 577 34.43 -20.32 -16.98
C ASP A 577 33.03 -20.01 -16.42
N GLY A 578 32.89 -19.26 -15.31
CA GLY A 578 31.61 -18.94 -14.67
C GLY A 578 30.85 -20.18 -14.16
N ILE A 579 29.84 -20.64 -14.93
CA ILE A 579 29.14 -21.91 -14.70
C ILE A 579 29.57 -23.05 -15.64
N GLY A 580 30.44 -22.79 -16.62
CA GLY A 580 30.80 -23.75 -17.69
C GLY A 580 31.24 -25.12 -17.18
N GLY A 581 31.98 -25.17 -16.07
CA GLY A 581 32.39 -26.41 -15.40
C GLY A 581 31.28 -27.23 -14.73
N TRP A 582 30.02 -26.79 -14.79
CA TRP A 582 28.85 -27.43 -14.16
C TRP A 582 27.86 -27.88 -15.24
N ALA A 583 28.14 -29.02 -15.90
CA ALA A 583 27.42 -29.50 -17.08
C ALA A 583 25.88 -29.36 -17.00
N LEU A 584 25.25 -29.87 -15.93
CA LEU A 584 23.79 -29.80 -15.73
C LEU A 584 23.24 -28.37 -15.63
N ALA A 585 24.01 -27.43 -15.06
CA ALA A 585 23.60 -26.03 -14.93
C ALA A 585 23.76 -25.28 -16.27
N SER A 586 24.83 -25.56 -17.00
CA SER A 586 25.04 -25.05 -18.37
C SER A 586 23.99 -25.58 -19.33
N GLU A 587 23.66 -26.88 -19.25
CA GLU A 587 22.62 -27.53 -20.04
C GLU A 587 21.23 -26.93 -19.76
N HIS A 588 20.84 -26.81 -18.48
CA HIS A 588 19.56 -26.20 -18.11
C HIS A 588 19.46 -24.73 -18.53
N MET A 589 20.53 -23.95 -18.40
CA MET A 589 20.59 -22.58 -18.94
C MET A 589 20.42 -22.54 -20.47
N ALA A 590 21.03 -23.48 -21.20
CA ALA A 590 20.85 -23.61 -22.64
C ALA A 590 19.42 -24.01 -23.02
N GLN A 591 18.80 -24.93 -22.28
CA GLN A 591 17.39 -25.31 -22.45
C GLN A 591 16.46 -24.11 -22.27
N LEU A 592 16.59 -23.34 -21.17
CA LEU A 592 15.80 -22.14 -20.94
C LEU A 592 16.00 -21.08 -22.05
N HIS A 593 17.23 -20.87 -22.52
CA HIS A 593 17.49 -19.96 -23.65
C HIS A 593 16.88 -20.47 -24.98
N MET A 594 16.83 -21.78 -25.21
CA MET A 594 16.22 -22.34 -26.42
C MET A 594 14.70 -22.24 -26.38
N THR A 595 14.05 -22.57 -25.26
CA THR A 595 12.60 -22.38 -25.08
C THR A 595 12.20 -20.91 -25.18
N LEU A 596 13.01 -20.00 -24.62
CA LEU A 596 12.82 -18.56 -24.77
C LEU A 596 12.91 -18.10 -26.23
N LYS A 597 13.94 -18.55 -26.98
CA LYS A 597 14.10 -18.22 -28.39
C LYS A 597 12.94 -18.76 -29.24
N GLN A 598 12.46 -19.97 -28.95
CA GLN A 598 11.29 -20.56 -29.59
C GLN A 598 10.04 -19.72 -29.32
N GLY A 599 9.77 -19.36 -28.06
CA GLY A 599 8.65 -18.50 -27.68
C GLY A 599 8.64 -17.17 -28.42
N LEU A 600 9.75 -16.42 -28.37
CA LEU A 600 9.92 -15.15 -29.09
C LEU A 600 9.80 -15.28 -30.62
N SER A 601 10.12 -16.45 -31.19
CA SER A 601 9.97 -16.70 -32.64
C SER A 601 8.56 -17.08 -33.07
N LEU A 602 7.73 -17.61 -32.16
CA LEU A 602 6.31 -17.92 -32.44
C LEU A 602 5.43 -16.68 -32.29
N ASP A 603 5.68 -15.90 -31.25
CA ASP A 603 4.96 -14.64 -30.92
C ASP A 603 5.11 -13.57 -32.02
N GLY A 604 6.13 -13.68 -32.88
CA GLY A 604 6.35 -12.85 -34.07
C GLY A 604 5.81 -13.41 -35.39
N LEU A 605 5.02 -14.50 -35.37
CA LEU A 605 4.48 -15.16 -36.57
C LEU A 605 2.95 -15.24 -36.64
N GLU A 606 2.21 -14.96 -35.55
CA GLU A 606 0.75 -15.19 -35.52
C GLU A 606 -0.08 -14.18 -36.34
N ASP A 607 0.47 -13.02 -36.73
CA ASP A 607 -0.24 -11.97 -37.49
C ASP A 607 0.31 -11.75 -38.92
N GLY A 608 1.09 -12.71 -39.43
CA GLY A 608 1.72 -12.65 -40.75
C GLY A 608 1.11 -13.60 -41.77
N VAL A 609 0.17 -13.13 -42.61
CA VAL A 609 -0.22 -13.87 -43.82
C VAL A 609 0.98 -13.92 -44.78
N PRO A 610 1.52 -15.09 -45.14
CA PRO A 610 2.76 -15.18 -45.90
C PRO A 610 2.53 -14.75 -47.36
N PRO A 611 3.33 -13.80 -47.90
CA PRO A 611 3.48 -13.64 -49.34
C PRO A 611 4.15 -14.89 -49.92
N GLU A 612 3.70 -15.34 -51.09
CA GLU A 612 4.28 -16.50 -51.77
C GLU A 612 5.67 -16.18 -52.36
N HIS A 613 6.64 -17.04 -52.07
CA HIS A 613 7.91 -17.25 -52.78
C HIS A 613 8.76 -16.05 -53.21
N GLU A 614 9.94 -15.92 -52.58
CA GLU A 614 11.20 -15.77 -53.33
C GLU A 614 12.32 -16.52 -52.58
N GLU A 615 13.25 -17.15 -53.31
CA GLU A 615 14.27 -18.05 -52.77
C GLU A 615 15.64 -17.35 -52.76
N GLU A 616 16.22 -17.11 -51.58
CA GLU A 616 17.64 -16.71 -51.44
C GLU A 616 18.41 -17.74 -50.60
N GLU A 617 19.56 -18.19 -51.11
CA GLU A 617 20.43 -19.19 -50.48
C GLU A 617 21.22 -18.58 -49.32
N VAL A 618 21.13 -19.18 -48.13
CA VAL A 618 21.95 -18.77 -46.97
C VAL A 618 23.24 -19.56 -46.93
N GLU A 619 24.36 -18.89 -47.22
CA GLU A 619 25.70 -19.48 -47.21
C GLU A 619 26.15 -19.84 -45.77
N LEU A 620 26.56 -21.08 -45.56
CA LEU A 620 27.03 -21.59 -44.27
C LEU A 620 28.49 -21.18 -44.04
N MET A 621 28.76 -20.33 -43.04
CA MET A 621 30.10 -20.14 -42.49
C MET A 621 30.33 -21.05 -41.28
N GLU A 622 31.48 -21.73 -41.29
CA GLU A 622 31.88 -22.70 -40.27
C GLU A 622 32.45 -22.02 -39.01
N GLU A 623 32.31 -22.67 -37.84
CA GLU A 623 32.85 -22.18 -36.56
C GLU A 623 34.31 -22.65 -36.36
N GLU A 624 35.27 -21.74 -36.16
CA GLU A 624 36.65 -22.09 -35.74
C GLU A 624 36.76 -22.22 -34.21
N GLU A 625 37.40 -23.30 -33.74
CA GLU A 625 37.74 -23.49 -32.31
C GLU A 625 38.87 -22.54 -31.84
N PRO A 626 38.79 -21.96 -30.63
CA PRO A 626 39.87 -21.15 -30.07
C PRO A 626 40.97 -21.99 -29.39
N GLU A 627 42.10 -22.21 -30.07
CA GLU A 627 43.28 -22.82 -29.45
C GLU A 627 43.83 -22.03 -28.26
N ARG A 628 44.33 -22.75 -27.24
CA ARG A 628 44.94 -22.17 -26.04
C ARG A 628 46.44 -21.90 -26.25
N LEU A 629 46.90 -20.66 -26.06
CA LEU A 629 48.34 -20.36 -25.99
C LEU A 629 48.77 -19.41 -24.85
N ASN A 630 49.98 -19.62 -24.35
CA ASN A 630 50.45 -19.14 -23.05
C ASN A 630 50.95 -17.69 -23.04
N LYS A 631 50.61 -16.93 -21.98
CA LYS A 631 51.15 -15.59 -21.71
C LYS A 631 52.62 -15.66 -21.27
N THR A 632 53.53 -15.22 -22.15
CA THR A 632 54.90 -14.84 -21.77
C THR A 632 55.08 -13.33 -21.86
N LYS A 633 55.74 -12.72 -20.87
CA LYS A 633 55.88 -11.26 -20.75
C LYS A 633 56.91 -10.72 -21.74
N ASN A 634 56.63 -9.58 -22.38
CA ASN A 634 57.65 -8.54 -22.52
C ASN A 634 57.07 -7.13 -22.69
N LYS A 635 57.85 -6.11 -22.32
CA LYS A 635 57.48 -4.69 -22.45
C LYS A 635 57.94 -4.14 -23.80
N ASN A 636 57.13 -3.29 -24.45
CA ASN A 636 57.66 -2.01 -24.92
C ASN A 636 56.58 -0.94 -25.19
N LYS A 637 57.04 0.30 -25.39
CA LYS A 637 56.28 1.55 -25.20
C LYS A 637 56.18 2.36 -26.49
N ARG A 638 54.96 2.72 -26.94
CA ARG A 638 54.77 3.85 -27.89
C ARG A 638 53.36 4.45 -27.82
N MET A 639 53.25 5.71 -28.24
CA MET A 639 52.07 6.56 -28.14
C MET A 639 51.26 6.58 -29.45
N SER A 640 49.97 6.88 -29.36
CA SER A 640 49.31 7.75 -30.35
C SER A 640 48.27 8.65 -29.67
N ARG A 641 47.80 9.68 -30.37
CA ARG A 641 46.98 10.78 -29.83
C ARG A 641 45.49 10.54 -30.07
N ARG A 642 44.66 10.91 -29.09
CA ARG A 642 43.22 11.07 -29.29
C ARG A 642 42.98 12.40 -29.98
N MET A 643 42.47 12.38 -31.21
CA MET A 643 41.95 13.56 -31.91
C MET A 643 40.49 13.80 -31.53
N SER A 644 40.05 15.06 -31.54
CA SER A 644 38.68 15.46 -31.24
C SER A 644 38.20 16.57 -32.18
N LEU A 645 37.17 16.28 -32.96
CA LEU A 645 36.28 17.25 -33.62
C LEU A 645 34.82 16.83 -33.33
N GLY A 646 33.83 17.72 -33.25
CA GLY A 646 33.94 19.17 -33.15
C GLY A 646 32.86 19.98 -33.88
N THR A 647 31.67 20.10 -33.28
CA THR A 647 30.58 21.07 -33.59
C THR A 647 29.71 21.19 -32.32
N ALA A 648 29.32 22.33 -31.74
CA ALA A 648 28.91 23.68 -32.18
C ALA A 648 27.40 23.78 -32.51
N GLY A 649 26.62 24.70 -31.93
CA GLY A 649 26.93 25.63 -30.82
C GLY A 649 25.89 26.75 -30.61
N GLY A 650 26.10 27.58 -29.56
CA GLY A 650 25.32 28.81 -29.27
C GLY A 650 24.22 28.64 -28.20
N ALA A 651 23.93 29.64 -27.36
CA ALA A 651 24.67 30.89 -27.08
C ALA A 651 24.32 31.44 -25.68
N GLY A 652 25.30 32.05 -25.01
CA GLY A 652 25.15 32.81 -23.76
C GLY A 652 26.39 33.68 -23.58
N GLY A 653 26.21 35.00 -23.43
CA GLY A 653 27.27 35.98 -23.67
C GLY A 653 27.71 36.81 -22.46
N ASN A 654 28.94 37.32 -22.57
CA ASN A 654 29.61 38.32 -21.72
C ASN A 654 30.13 37.78 -20.37
N LEU A 655 31.45 37.58 -20.19
CA LEU A 655 32.56 38.56 -19.97
C LEU A 655 32.65 38.98 -18.48
N GLU A 656 33.83 39.17 -17.86
CA GLU A 656 35.13 39.53 -18.44
C GLU A 656 36.38 39.00 -17.65
N THR A 657 37.53 38.96 -18.36
CA THR A 657 38.97 39.09 -17.97
C THR A 657 39.60 38.56 -16.65
N ALA A 658 40.85 38.08 -16.79
CA ALA A 658 41.85 37.77 -15.73
C ALA A 658 42.92 38.92 -15.66
N PRO A 659 44.20 38.85 -15.11
CA PRO A 659 45.10 37.67 -14.99
C PRO A 659 46.20 37.61 -13.86
N LEU A 660 46.90 36.46 -13.80
CA LEU A 660 48.36 36.23 -13.51
C LEU A 660 49.08 36.79 -12.25
N LYS A 661 49.68 35.88 -11.43
CA LYS A 661 51.15 35.62 -11.36
C LYS A 661 51.56 34.46 -10.43
N SER A 662 52.87 34.16 -10.33
CA SER A 662 53.47 32.89 -9.88
C SER A 662 54.82 33.01 -9.13
N ALA A 663 55.10 32.06 -8.21
CA ALA A 663 56.40 31.66 -7.62
C ALA A 663 56.20 30.22 -7.05
N GLU A 664 57.07 29.21 -7.21
CA GLU A 664 58.42 29.00 -6.63
C GLU A 664 58.43 28.97 -5.08
N GLY A 665 58.97 27.97 -4.38
CA GLY A 665 59.48 26.65 -4.78
C GLY A 665 60.58 26.10 -3.85
N SER A 666 60.59 24.80 -3.52
CA SER A 666 61.76 24.07 -2.98
C SER A 666 61.52 22.54 -2.92
N GLU A 667 62.60 21.77 -2.95
CA GLU A 667 62.63 20.30 -2.84
C GLU A 667 63.35 19.89 -1.55
N GLU A 668 63.06 18.70 -0.99
CA GLU A 668 64.11 17.84 -0.43
C GLU A 668 63.66 16.36 -0.38
N GLN A 669 64.59 15.46 -0.68
CA GLN A 669 64.51 14.00 -0.46
C GLN A 669 65.77 13.58 0.30
N ILE A 670 65.75 12.46 1.04
CA ILE A 670 66.68 11.34 0.79
C ILE A 670 66.41 10.11 1.70
N LYS A 671 66.49 8.94 1.05
CA LYS A 671 66.71 7.56 1.56
C LYS A 671 65.71 6.88 2.52
N ALA A 672 65.80 5.56 2.43
CA ALA A 672 65.29 4.53 3.33
C ALA A 672 66.40 3.48 3.55
N GLU A 673 66.22 2.59 4.54
CA GLU A 673 66.95 1.33 4.67
C GLU A 673 66.02 0.30 5.35
N ALA A 674 66.37 -0.99 5.32
CA ALA A 674 65.50 -2.12 5.64
C ALA A 674 66.22 -3.17 6.54
N ASP A 675 65.75 -4.41 6.53
CA ASP A 675 66.31 -5.60 7.22
C ASP A 675 66.17 -5.61 8.77
N ASP A 676 65.99 -6.73 9.48
CA ASP A 676 65.72 -8.14 9.08
C ASP A 676 64.95 -8.88 10.20
N GLY A 677 64.51 -10.13 9.97
CA GLY A 677 64.25 -11.12 11.04
C GLY A 677 63.04 -12.04 10.84
N PHE A 678 63.25 -13.28 10.40
CA PHE A 678 62.21 -14.29 10.14
C PHE A 678 62.59 -15.68 10.69
N SER A 679 61.77 -16.32 11.54
CA SER A 679 61.84 -17.76 11.90
C SER A 679 60.72 -18.17 12.89
N TYR A 680 60.33 -19.45 13.08
CA TYR A 680 59.66 -20.43 12.18
C TYR A 680 59.21 -21.64 13.05
N HIS A 681 58.21 -22.42 12.59
CA HIS A 681 57.70 -23.69 13.18
C HIS A 681 56.93 -23.60 14.55
N SER A 682 56.04 -24.52 14.94
CA SER A 682 55.65 -25.81 14.33
C SER A 682 54.18 -26.25 14.54
N GLN A 683 53.64 -26.97 13.54
CA GLN A 683 52.70 -28.12 13.60
C GLN A 683 51.35 -28.11 14.38
N ALA A 684 50.33 -28.61 13.66
CA ALA A 684 49.19 -29.45 14.10
C ALA A 684 48.12 -28.83 15.03
N ASN A 685 46.83 -29.20 14.95
CA ASN A 685 46.15 -30.16 14.07
C ASN A 685 44.81 -29.56 13.57
N LEU A 686 44.39 -29.94 12.37
CA LEU A 686 43.05 -29.63 11.84
C LEU A 686 42.18 -30.89 11.98
N ASP A 687 41.03 -30.78 12.64
CA ASP A 687 39.98 -31.80 12.62
C ASP A 687 38.66 -31.17 12.17
N VAL A 688 37.92 -31.86 11.30
CA VAL A 688 36.84 -31.28 10.50
C VAL A 688 35.52 -31.96 10.81
N ARG A 689 34.62 -31.23 11.47
CA ARG A 689 33.20 -31.61 11.60
C ARG A 689 32.29 -30.43 11.29
N LEU A 690 32.06 -30.22 10.00
CA LEU A 690 31.00 -29.36 9.48
C LEU A 690 30.12 -30.18 8.53
N SER A 691 29.19 -30.92 9.11
CA SER A 691 28.17 -31.73 8.43
C SER A 691 26.87 -31.63 9.21
N GLY A 692 25.81 -31.12 8.57
CA GLY A 692 24.48 -31.03 9.19
C GLY A 692 23.76 -29.69 9.05
N LEU A 693 23.52 -29.22 7.80
CA LEU A 693 22.39 -28.35 7.46
C LEU A 693 22.16 -28.22 5.95
N LEU A 694 22.15 -29.35 5.22
CA LEU A 694 21.71 -29.41 3.81
C LEU A 694 21.47 -30.88 3.39
N VAL A 695 20.20 -31.32 3.50
CA VAL A 695 19.49 -32.40 2.76
C VAL A 695 18.16 -32.58 3.48
N GLY A 696 17.03 -32.51 2.76
CA GLY A 696 15.71 -32.49 3.40
C GLY A 696 14.51 -32.63 2.47
N TYR A 697 14.72 -32.97 1.20
CA TYR A 697 13.63 -33.33 0.27
C TYR A 697 13.67 -34.83 -0.01
N LYS A 698 12.63 -35.54 0.41
CA LYS A 698 12.27 -36.87 -0.08
C LYS A 698 10.97 -36.76 -0.87
N CYS A 699 11.01 -37.14 -2.14
CA CYS A 699 9.80 -37.49 -2.86
C CYS A 699 9.47 -38.96 -2.57
N ASP A 700 8.26 -39.23 -2.11
CA ASP A 700 7.69 -40.58 -2.01
C ASP A 700 6.20 -40.53 -2.37
N GLN A 701 5.89 -40.68 -3.66
CA GLN A 701 4.64 -41.28 -4.12
C GLN A 701 4.86 -41.91 -5.50
N ALA A 702 4.49 -43.19 -5.62
CA ALA A 702 4.88 -44.02 -6.75
C ALA A 702 3.89 -43.91 -7.93
N VAL A 703 4.43 -43.69 -9.13
CA VAL A 703 3.70 -43.96 -10.39
C VAL A 703 3.98 -45.41 -10.79
N GLN A 704 2.92 -46.23 -10.85
CA GLN A 704 3.04 -47.66 -11.12
C GLN A 704 3.05 -47.93 -12.64
N VAL A 705 4.13 -48.52 -13.15
CA VAL A 705 4.32 -48.74 -14.59
C VAL A 705 3.80 -50.10 -15.05
N VAL A 706 2.79 -50.08 -15.93
CA VAL A 706 2.33 -51.18 -16.81
C VAL A 706 1.82 -50.54 -18.11
N GLY A 707 2.02 -51.06 -19.32
CA GLY A 707 2.80 -52.23 -19.72
C GLY A 707 2.18 -52.94 -20.95
N HIS A 708 2.61 -52.56 -22.16
CA HIS A 708 2.22 -53.10 -23.48
C HIS A 708 0.78 -52.92 -23.98
N GLY A 709 0.65 -52.73 -25.30
CA GLY A 709 -0.59 -52.77 -26.08
C GLY A 709 -0.38 -52.19 -27.48
N HIS A 710 -0.70 -52.95 -28.54
CA HIS A 710 -0.61 -52.48 -29.95
C HIS A 710 -1.99 -52.14 -30.52
N ALA A 711 -2.00 -51.34 -31.59
CA ALA A 711 -3.20 -50.81 -32.24
C ALA A 711 -4.03 -51.85 -33.01
N ILE A 712 -5.33 -51.55 -33.22
CA ILE A 712 -6.08 -51.61 -34.50
C ILE A 712 -7.55 -51.14 -34.29
N PRO A 713 -8.22 -50.49 -35.26
CA PRO A 713 -9.47 -49.73 -35.02
C PRO A 713 -10.77 -50.43 -35.51
N LEU A 714 -11.94 -49.82 -35.24
CA LEU A 714 -13.17 -49.93 -36.04
C LEU A 714 -14.20 -48.82 -35.68
N ALA A 715 -15.32 -48.71 -36.42
CA ALA A 715 -16.21 -47.53 -36.44
C ALA A 715 -17.73 -47.86 -36.50
N HIS A 716 -18.57 -46.81 -36.43
CA HIS A 716 -20.05 -46.72 -36.59
C HIS A 716 -20.94 -47.27 -35.45
N GLY A 717 -22.07 -46.56 -35.18
CA GLY A 717 -23.17 -47.03 -34.33
C GLY A 717 -24.15 -45.95 -33.85
N LEU A 718 -25.25 -45.72 -34.57
CA LEU A 718 -26.34 -44.79 -34.22
C LEU A 718 -27.22 -45.28 -33.06
N HIS A 719 -27.75 -44.37 -32.21
CA HIS A 719 -29.21 -44.09 -32.13
C HIS A 719 -29.59 -42.95 -31.15
N VAL A 720 -30.65 -42.19 -31.50
CA VAL A 720 -31.30 -41.12 -30.70
C VAL A 720 -32.82 -41.12 -31.01
N ALA A 721 -33.64 -40.41 -30.20
CA ALA A 721 -35.09 -40.12 -30.34
C ALA A 721 -36.05 -41.23 -29.83
N PRO A 722 -37.33 -40.93 -29.44
CA PRO A 722 -38.14 -39.74 -29.79
C PRO A 722 -38.88 -38.99 -28.64
N LEU A 723 -39.57 -37.90 -29.04
CA LEU A 723 -40.47 -37.02 -28.25
C LEU A 723 -41.97 -37.35 -28.51
N PRO A 724 -42.90 -36.66 -27.82
CA PRO A 724 -43.86 -35.77 -28.52
C PRO A 724 -43.95 -34.36 -27.87
N VAL A 725 -43.93 -33.21 -28.58
CA VAL A 725 -44.86 -32.66 -29.62
C VAL A 725 -46.16 -32.12 -28.97
N ALA A 726 -46.34 -30.81 -28.72
CA ALA A 726 -46.51 -29.63 -29.63
C ALA A 726 -47.94 -29.52 -30.24
N PRO A 727 -48.53 -28.31 -30.31
CA PRO A 727 -48.38 -27.35 -31.45
C PRO A 727 -48.37 -25.85 -30.99
N LEU A 728 -48.22 -24.76 -31.79
CA LEU A 728 -47.78 -24.50 -33.19
C LEU A 728 -47.27 -23.01 -33.32
N THR A 729 -47.06 -22.51 -34.54
CA THR A 729 -46.49 -21.20 -34.96
C THR A 729 -47.35 -20.54 -36.09
N PRO A 730 -46.97 -19.49 -36.88
CA PRO A 730 -45.76 -18.62 -36.99
C PRO A 730 -46.09 -17.09 -37.17
N HIS A 731 -45.38 -16.13 -37.82
CA HIS A 731 -44.10 -16.01 -38.58
C HIS A 731 -43.65 -14.51 -38.67
N HIS A 732 -42.33 -14.22 -38.77
CA HIS A 732 -41.69 -12.92 -39.17
C HIS A 732 -41.93 -11.66 -38.28
N GLY A 733 -41.14 -10.57 -38.32
CA GLY A 733 -39.87 -10.26 -39.02
C GLY A 733 -39.38 -8.80 -38.79
N LEU A 734 -38.08 -8.53 -39.00
CA LEU A 734 -37.38 -7.21 -38.94
C LEU A 734 -37.79 -6.26 -40.11
N PRO A 735 -37.40 -4.94 -40.20
CA PRO A 735 -36.24 -4.24 -39.60
C PRO A 735 -36.51 -2.78 -39.10
N GLY A 736 -35.49 -1.91 -39.10
CA GLY A 736 -35.57 -0.48 -38.68
C GLY A 736 -35.15 0.54 -39.76
N ALA A 737 -34.54 1.65 -39.31
CA ALA A 737 -34.19 2.88 -40.08
C ALA A 737 -35.39 3.75 -40.54
N GLY A 738 -35.15 5.03 -40.84
CA GLY A 738 -36.17 5.99 -41.28
C GLY A 738 -35.57 7.27 -41.87
N THR A 739 -36.41 8.10 -42.54
CA THR A 739 -35.94 9.33 -43.22
C THR A 739 -37.01 10.42 -43.38
N GLN A 740 -36.50 11.59 -43.76
CA GLN A 740 -37.11 12.92 -43.88
C GLN A 740 -38.39 13.09 -44.74
N ALA A 741 -39.24 14.02 -44.26
CA ALA A 741 -39.87 15.17 -44.96
C ALA A 741 -40.65 15.03 -46.30
N GLN A 742 -41.84 15.65 -46.37
CA GLN A 742 -42.07 16.96 -47.02
C GLN A 742 -43.57 17.40 -47.05
N LEU A 743 -43.83 18.71 -46.82
CA LEU A 743 -44.92 19.57 -47.38
C LEU A 743 -46.41 19.14 -47.14
N GLU A 744 -47.45 19.99 -47.12
CA GLU A 744 -47.59 21.43 -47.41
C GLU A 744 -48.78 22.09 -46.64
N GLN A 745 -48.78 23.43 -46.60
CA GLN A 745 -49.87 24.43 -46.34
C GLN A 745 -51.27 24.03 -45.82
N ALA A 746 -51.80 24.83 -44.84
CA ALA A 746 -53.02 25.65 -45.01
C ALA A 746 -53.29 26.63 -43.82
N ASP A 747 -54.07 27.70 -44.07
CA ASP A 747 -54.43 28.81 -43.15
C ASP A 747 -55.34 28.46 -41.94
N GLY A 748 -55.44 29.39 -40.96
CA GLY A 748 -56.54 29.35 -39.96
C GLY A 748 -56.43 30.19 -38.67
N ARG A 749 -56.51 31.53 -38.74
CA ARG A 749 -56.79 32.45 -37.59
C ARG A 749 -58.18 33.10 -37.79
N PRO A 750 -58.81 33.78 -36.79
CA PRO A 750 -58.73 33.66 -35.32
C PRO A 750 -60.13 33.69 -34.63
N ALA A 751 -60.18 33.61 -33.29
CA ALA A 751 -61.28 34.12 -32.45
C ALA A 751 -60.75 34.49 -31.04
N ALA A 752 -61.42 35.38 -30.28
CA ALA A 752 -60.88 35.93 -29.03
C ALA A 752 -61.95 36.49 -28.06
N LEU A 753 -61.51 36.77 -26.82
CA LEU A 753 -62.12 37.59 -25.75
C LEU A 753 -63.37 37.06 -25.03
N VAL A 754 -63.35 37.16 -23.69
CA VAL A 754 -64.17 38.09 -22.86
C VAL A 754 -63.56 38.15 -21.44
N GLU A 755 -63.71 39.28 -20.75
CA GLU A 755 -63.19 39.59 -19.41
C GLU A 755 -64.33 39.70 -18.38
N GLU A 756 -64.03 39.68 -17.08
CA GLU A 756 -64.51 40.72 -16.14
C GLU A 756 -63.75 40.70 -14.79
N GLU A 757 -63.92 41.76 -13.98
CA GLU A 757 -63.10 42.12 -12.82
C GLU A 757 -63.75 41.82 -11.44
N GLY A 758 -63.00 42.06 -10.35
CA GLY A 758 -63.52 42.11 -8.97
C GLY A 758 -62.44 42.51 -7.96
N ASP A 759 -62.59 43.68 -7.30
CA ASP A 759 -61.56 44.36 -6.49
C ASP A 759 -61.84 44.34 -4.96
N ASP A 760 -60.91 44.92 -4.18
CA ASP A 760 -61.06 45.72 -2.95
C ASP A 760 -60.42 45.18 -1.63
N GLY A 761 -59.84 46.11 -0.85
CA GLY A 761 -59.73 46.01 0.63
C GLY A 761 -58.40 45.59 1.30
N GLY A 762 -57.61 46.57 1.78
CA GLY A 762 -56.69 46.40 2.95
C GLY A 762 -57.40 46.68 4.30
N PRO A 763 -56.71 46.90 5.47
CA PRO A 763 -55.27 47.18 5.65
C PRO A 763 -54.54 46.67 6.94
N VAL A 764 -53.20 46.50 6.85
CA VAL A 764 -52.11 47.03 7.75
C VAL A 764 -52.15 46.85 9.31
N LEU A 765 -51.30 45.93 9.83
CA LEU A 765 -50.39 46.01 11.03
C LEU A 765 -50.93 46.20 12.49
N PRO A 766 -50.11 46.10 13.58
CA PRO A 766 -48.75 45.50 13.81
C PRO A 766 -48.59 44.62 15.10
N LEU A 767 -47.34 44.25 15.45
CA LEU A 767 -46.81 43.76 16.77
C LEU A 767 -47.16 42.30 17.16
N GLN A 768 -46.42 41.58 18.03
CA GLN A 768 -45.30 41.94 18.94
C GLN A 768 -44.26 40.79 19.06
N LEU A 769 -43.00 41.11 19.40
CA LEU A 769 -41.98 40.15 19.91
C LEU A 769 -42.24 39.77 21.39
N PRO A 770 -41.63 38.67 21.86
CA PRO A 770 -40.73 38.83 23.01
C PRO A 770 -39.38 38.10 22.90
N LEU A 771 -38.36 38.67 23.53
CA LEU A 771 -37.15 38.01 24.01
C LEU A 771 -37.30 37.83 25.54
N ASP A 772 -36.83 36.72 26.12
CA ASP A 772 -35.65 36.74 27.01
C ASP A 772 -35.29 35.37 27.64
N LEU A 773 -34.00 35.25 28.01
CA LEU A 773 -33.38 34.49 29.13
C LEU A 773 -33.77 33.02 29.45
N GLY A 774 -32.75 32.16 29.58
CA GLY A 774 -32.80 30.87 30.32
C GLY A 774 -32.26 31.01 31.76
N PRO A 775 -31.64 29.99 32.41
CA PRO A 775 -31.31 28.62 31.97
C PRO A 775 -31.76 27.53 33.00
N GLU A 776 -30.97 26.45 33.16
CA GLU A 776 -30.96 25.40 34.23
C GLU A 776 -31.66 24.04 33.98
N ALA A 777 -30.81 23.00 33.89
CA ALA A 777 -30.81 21.73 34.67
C ALA A 777 -31.97 20.69 34.58
N PRO A 778 -31.69 19.39 34.88
CA PRO A 778 -32.59 18.27 34.52
C PRO A 778 -33.43 17.68 35.68
N VAL A 779 -34.46 16.90 35.32
CA VAL A 779 -35.24 16.01 36.21
C VAL A 779 -35.30 14.60 35.60
N ALA A 780 -35.49 13.57 36.44
CA ALA A 780 -35.22 12.17 36.11
C ALA A 780 -36.47 11.25 36.04
N GLU A 781 -36.21 9.98 35.70
CA GLU A 781 -37.00 8.76 35.94
C GLU A 781 -38.52 8.72 35.67
N VAL A 782 -38.93 7.92 34.67
CA VAL A 782 -40.20 7.15 34.71
C VAL A 782 -40.00 5.75 34.11
N LEU A 783 -39.96 4.74 34.98
CA LEU A 783 -40.48 3.37 34.74
C LEU A 783 -41.96 3.34 35.18
N PRO A 784 -42.85 2.36 34.84
CA PRO A 784 -42.61 0.93 34.61
C PRO A 784 -43.53 0.37 33.47
N PRO A 785 -44.10 -0.87 33.44
CA PRO A 785 -43.84 -2.10 34.22
C PRO A 785 -43.65 -3.40 33.39
N VAL A 786 -43.35 -4.48 34.11
CA VAL A 786 -43.23 -5.86 33.59
C VAL A 786 -44.49 -6.68 33.86
N THR A 787 -44.93 -7.43 32.85
CA THR A 787 -45.61 -8.74 32.96
C THR A 787 -44.98 -9.65 31.89
N GLY A 788 -45.05 -10.99 31.92
CA GLY A 788 -45.67 -11.95 32.83
C GLY A 788 -45.79 -13.27 32.04
N PRO A 789 -45.17 -14.40 32.45
CA PRO A 789 -44.84 -15.46 31.51
C PRO A 789 -45.96 -16.48 31.25
N VAL A 790 -45.93 -17.09 30.07
CA VAL A 790 -46.57 -18.37 29.76
C VAL A 790 -45.54 -19.26 29.07
N GLY A 791 -45.37 -20.49 29.57
CA GLY A 791 -44.55 -21.53 28.93
C GLY A 791 -45.41 -22.71 28.50
N LEU A 792 -44.92 -23.47 27.52
CA LEU A 792 -45.45 -24.78 27.15
C LEU A 792 -44.28 -25.75 26.87
N GLU A 793 -44.51 -27.02 27.14
CA GLU A 793 -43.51 -28.10 27.08
C GLU A 793 -43.47 -28.81 25.72
N GLY A 794 -42.40 -29.59 25.50
CA GLY A 794 -42.35 -30.64 24.48
C GLY A 794 -41.44 -30.33 23.29
N VAL A 795 -40.79 -31.31 22.65
CA VAL A 795 -40.67 -32.76 22.96
C VAL A 795 -39.23 -33.20 22.65
N VAL A 796 -38.76 -34.25 23.32
CA VAL A 796 -37.45 -34.87 23.08
C VAL A 796 -37.48 -35.74 21.83
N ASP A 797 -36.48 -35.63 20.96
CA ASP A 797 -36.01 -36.76 20.15
C ASP A 797 -34.48 -36.69 19.93
N GLY A 798 -33.84 -37.84 19.66
CA GLY A 798 -32.39 -38.00 19.67
C GLY A 798 -31.83 -38.66 18.42
N GLY A 799 -30.86 -38.01 17.76
CA GLY A 799 -30.12 -38.54 16.62
C GLY A 799 -28.61 -38.55 16.85
N ALA A 800 -27.97 -39.71 16.78
CA ALA A 800 -26.56 -39.86 17.14
C ALA A 800 -25.58 -39.35 16.05
N GLY A 801 -24.73 -38.39 16.41
CA GLY A 801 -23.68 -37.88 15.52
C GLY A 801 -22.40 -38.72 15.55
N VAL A 802 -22.17 -39.54 14.52
CA VAL A 802 -20.93 -40.33 14.36
C VAL A 802 -19.76 -39.40 14.01
N ARG A 803 -18.89 -39.10 14.99
CA ARG A 803 -17.61 -38.42 14.75
C ARG A 803 -16.47 -39.43 14.63
N ARG A 804 -15.87 -39.53 13.44
CA ARG A 804 -14.55 -40.16 13.28
C ARG A 804 -13.48 -39.25 13.89
N GLY A 805 -12.90 -39.66 15.01
CA GLY A 805 -11.65 -39.07 15.49
C GLY A 805 -10.46 -39.58 14.67
N ILE A 806 -9.55 -38.69 14.29
CA ILE A 806 -8.19 -39.06 13.85
C ILE A 806 -7.26 -38.54 14.94
N CYS A 807 -6.50 -39.45 15.54
CA CYS A 807 -5.52 -39.10 16.56
C CYS A 807 -4.21 -38.68 15.88
N LEU A 808 -3.59 -37.61 16.37
CA LEU A 808 -2.16 -37.37 16.17
C LEU A 808 -1.48 -37.68 17.50
N ALA A 809 -0.48 -38.55 17.46
CA ALA A 809 0.32 -38.87 18.64
C ALA A 809 1.23 -37.70 18.98
N GLY A 810 1.26 -37.30 20.25
CA GLY A 810 2.37 -36.56 20.81
C GLY A 810 3.29 -37.55 21.52
N GLU A 811 4.53 -37.67 21.08
CA GLU A 811 5.54 -38.39 21.85
C GLU A 811 5.94 -37.55 23.08
N VAL A 812 6.17 -38.25 24.19
CA VAL A 812 6.58 -37.70 25.47
C VAL A 812 7.88 -38.38 25.83
N GLU A 813 8.98 -37.64 25.83
CA GLU A 813 10.18 -38.05 26.54
C GLU A 813 10.22 -37.39 27.93
N ALA A 814 10.73 -38.14 28.90
CA ALA A 814 10.61 -37.84 30.32
C ALA A 814 11.84 -37.12 30.88
N LEU A 815 11.68 -36.53 32.06
CA LEU A 815 12.81 -36.26 32.94
C LEU A 815 13.26 -37.56 33.62
N GLU A 816 14.55 -37.69 33.88
CA GLU A 816 15.08 -38.52 34.96
C GLU A 816 15.88 -37.64 35.94
N ASP A 817 15.88 -38.02 37.21
CA ASP A 817 16.29 -37.18 38.34
C ASP A 817 17.79 -37.28 38.69
N GLY A 818 18.25 -36.34 39.52
CA GLY A 818 19.60 -36.33 40.11
C GLY A 818 19.73 -35.35 41.27
N GLU A 819 19.27 -35.75 42.46
CA GLU A 819 19.54 -35.01 43.70
C GLU A 819 21.00 -35.17 44.17
N GLU A 820 21.63 -34.08 44.64
CA GLU A 820 22.38 -34.09 45.91
C GLU A 820 22.67 -32.66 46.42
N GLY A 821 22.87 -32.52 47.74
CA GLY A 821 23.32 -31.32 48.45
C GLY A 821 24.03 -31.72 49.76
N PRO A 822 24.40 -30.82 50.70
CA PRO A 822 24.00 -29.41 50.84
C PRO A 822 25.18 -28.42 51.11
N ALA A 823 24.90 -27.25 51.71
CA ALA A 823 25.78 -26.10 51.99
C ALA A 823 26.55 -26.24 53.37
N PRO A 824 27.16 -25.22 54.06
CA PRO A 824 27.23 -23.75 53.82
C PRO A 824 28.56 -23.00 54.20
N GLY A 825 28.57 -21.65 54.04
CA GLY A 825 29.50 -20.68 54.67
C GLY A 825 30.43 -19.92 53.69
N GLY A 826 30.82 -18.64 53.89
CA GLY A 826 30.46 -17.58 54.85
C GLY A 826 31.01 -16.22 54.34
N GLU A 827 30.28 -15.10 54.46
CA GLU A 827 30.38 -14.07 55.53
C GLU A 827 31.19 -12.80 55.08
N LEU A 828 30.85 -11.62 55.62
CA LEU A 828 31.44 -10.28 55.38
C LEU A 828 31.21 -9.67 53.98
N GLY A 829 31.08 -8.36 53.78
CA GLY A 829 30.94 -7.23 54.73
C GLY A 829 31.68 -5.96 54.24
N GLY A 830 30.98 -4.83 54.07
CA GLY A 830 31.64 -3.55 53.74
C GLY A 830 30.72 -2.45 53.18
N SER A 831 30.63 -1.32 53.88
CA SER A 831 29.90 -0.09 53.49
C SER A 831 30.85 1.09 53.25
N GLY A 832 30.48 2.04 52.39
CA GLY A 832 31.21 3.31 52.21
C GLY A 832 30.35 4.41 51.56
N GLN A 833 30.47 5.64 52.05
CA GLN A 833 29.67 6.83 51.66
C GLN A 833 30.51 8.11 51.89
N GLU A 834 30.09 9.26 51.33
CA GLU A 834 30.62 10.63 51.57
C GLU A 834 32.00 10.92 50.90
N ASP A 835 32.34 12.10 50.36
CA ASP A 835 31.60 13.31 49.90
C ASP A 835 32.47 13.98 48.77
N GLY A 836 32.26 15.17 48.17
CA GLY A 836 31.30 16.26 48.42
C GLY A 836 31.53 17.52 47.56
N GLY A 837 30.53 18.40 47.51
CA GLY A 837 30.58 19.74 46.89
C GLY A 837 30.48 19.81 45.34
N GLY A 838 30.06 20.92 44.72
CA GLY A 838 29.48 22.16 45.26
C GLY A 838 29.61 23.36 44.30
N GLY A 839 28.49 23.98 43.86
CA GLY A 839 28.53 25.22 43.07
C GLY A 839 27.18 25.67 42.46
N ILE A 840 26.73 26.90 42.77
CA ILE A 840 25.52 27.56 42.21
C ILE A 840 25.77 29.08 42.14
N PRO A 841 25.40 29.75 41.02
CA PRO A 841 24.49 30.92 41.05
C PRO A 841 23.27 30.68 40.13
N ARG A 842 22.01 31.05 40.44
CA ARG A 842 21.41 32.40 40.62
C ARG A 842 21.66 33.35 39.43
N GLY A 843 20.68 33.95 38.73
CA GLY A 843 19.21 33.83 38.76
C GLY A 843 18.49 35.18 38.49
N LEU A 844 17.45 35.18 37.63
CA LEU A 844 16.49 36.27 37.31
C LEU A 844 15.25 35.57 36.70
N VAL A 845 13.97 35.69 37.13
CA VAL A 845 13.05 36.80 37.48
C VAL A 845 12.33 37.40 36.24
N LEU A 846 10.98 37.50 36.34
CA LEU A 846 10.03 37.88 35.28
C LEU A 846 9.99 39.39 34.98
N VAL A 847 9.53 39.73 33.77
CA VAL A 847 8.68 40.90 33.47
C VAL A 847 7.57 40.45 32.49
N VAL A 848 6.42 41.14 32.47
CA VAL A 848 5.24 40.84 31.64
C VAL A 848 4.84 42.08 30.82
N GLY A 849 4.26 41.86 29.62
CA GLY A 849 3.75 42.89 28.71
C GLY A 849 4.67 43.15 27.51
N GLY A 850 4.19 43.60 26.34
CA GLY A 850 2.80 43.86 25.93
C GLY A 850 2.77 44.59 24.57
N ASP A 851 1.67 44.42 23.82
CA ASP A 851 1.21 45.10 22.58
C ASP A 851 2.18 45.99 21.77
N GLY A 852 2.34 45.69 20.47
CA GLY A 852 3.00 46.60 19.51
C GLY A 852 3.04 46.08 18.06
N LEU A 853 2.44 46.85 17.16
CA LEU A 853 2.60 46.80 15.69
C LEU A 853 4.08 47.13 15.32
N ASP A 854 4.64 46.78 14.16
CA ASP A 854 4.09 46.46 12.82
C ASP A 854 4.52 45.09 12.26
#